data_AF-A0A1G6W0X6-F1
#
_entry.id   AF-A0A1G6W0X6-F1
#
_cell.length_a   1.000
_cell.length_b   1.000
_cell.length_c   1.000
_cell.angle_alpha   90.00
_cell.angle_beta   90.00
_cell.angle_gamma   90.00
#
_symmetry.space_group_name_H-M   'P 1'
#
loop_
_entity.id
_entity.type
_entity.pdbx_description
1 polymer ?
#
loop_
_entity_poly.entity_id
_entity_poly.type
_entity_poly.pdbx_seq_one_letter_code
_entity_poly.pdbx_strand_id
1 'polypeptide(L)'
;MRTKFWSIVLLFLLYFSSNHTLIAQCTDCDVTVDGNNPPVGIFSNGAKVCITGSRTNQLNFNNRNNIQVCIADGVSWNGDFNQLSGLSEIQNFGSLTFNSNPNGSWTILNYGALEFSQNLNSNKTIFNYGQMTVNGDFDINSNARLESNGTLSISGNTNFNSNGQVVLVGETFVGGSVVVNSNTDIKMSGNLEVSGALQLNSNSSISGVNSNFCNFLSVGGTFSNNGEIRGNGLTSPNSTLFVNKNPNGNVLSESAVVGACPSVDCVETYTITTTNGFDQLYIFNCTDTFLIPDLLADEEILDVEVALIAGAGGGGFGEAAGGGGAGGIVTATGISLRVGQTYPVAVGPGGYGSNASNRRGENGFESVFFGLTSNGGGGGGSQSQASRNGTDGGSGGGGGANNNPGGGEGNGGGGINSEGNSGGEGSRKGNGNQLNGGGGGGAGTPGEGGENNRPGVGGNGVPLPILNGFPAIPNAFAGGGGATGRNPAQQYGRGTGGFSSSIKLGGDGDHLDPGDSNSDGIGQEGRPNTGSGGGAGSVRGGAGSAGKVIIRLSYRILPLKFRSIEANYEENSHSVKIDWSMFSEVKDLMLTVQRSFDQTKTWEAIHKIDSIGNESEELVFSIRDEDLTLARDVVFYRVKAEGSKGIYGYSNIASVEVNSPKKGSLWKVFPNPMGSSEIQVIPVDYPRELEDKIEVSISDFSGRTFSFTASDPEELTQRLNEYFKLAEKGIYILQFIDSRGPSVIKLFK
;
A
#
# COMPACT_ATOMS: atom_id res chain seq x y z
N MET A 1 -5.86 30.98 -57.13
CA MET A 1 -6.01 31.99 -56.07
C MET A 1 -6.62 31.28 -54.87
N ARG A 2 -5.86 31.14 -53.76
CA ARG A 2 -6.27 30.78 -52.37
C ARG A 2 -6.96 29.41 -52.16
N THR A 3 -6.64 28.58 -51.16
CA THR A 3 -5.56 28.42 -50.16
C THR A 3 -5.88 27.07 -49.50
N LYS A 4 -4.90 26.16 -49.40
CA LYS A 4 -4.98 24.96 -48.54
C LYS A 4 -4.78 25.40 -47.09
N PHE A 5 -5.67 25.02 -46.19
CA PHE A 5 -5.41 25.01 -44.75
C PHE A 5 -5.61 23.58 -44.23
N TRP A 6 -4.50 22.96 -43.87
CA TRP A 6 -4.46 21.74 -43.07
C TRP A 6 -4.89 22.08 -41.65
N SER A 7 -5.91 21.40 -41.13
CA SER A 7 -6.25 21.42 -39.72
C SER A 7 -5.28 20.53 -38.95
N ILE A 8 -4.52 21.16 -38.07
CA ILE A 8 -3.70 20.54 -37.03
C ILE A 8 -4.63 19.83 -36.05
N VAL A 9 -4.52 18.51 -35.94
CA VAL A 9 -5.08 17.74 -34.82
C VAL A 9 -4.06 17.80 -33.70
N LEU A 10 -4.29 18.68 -32.73
CA LEU A 10 -3.54 18.72 -31.47
C LEU A 10 -4.07 17.57 -30.60
N LEU A 11 -3.33 16.47 -30.48
CA LEU A 11 -3.54 15.51 -29.40
C LEU A 11 -3.15 16.20 -28.09
N PHE A 12 -4.13 16.69 -27.34
CA PHE A 12 -3.96 16.97 -25.92
C PHE A 12 -3.81 15.63 -25.19
N LEU A 13 -2.57 15.26 -24.88
CA LEU A 13 -2.27 14.35 -23.78
C LEU A 13 -2.75 15.02 -22.48
N LEU A 14 -3.97 14.68 -22.07
CA LEU A 14 -4.42 14.87 -20.69
C LEU A 14 -3.58 13.96 -19.80
N TYR A 15 -2.46 14.49 -19.31
CA TYR A 15 -1.85 13.98 -18.09
C TYR A 15 -2.89 14.19 -16.98
N PHE A 16 -3.60 13.12 -16.61
CA PHE A 16 -4.30 13.08 -15.34
C PHE A 16 -3.22 13.15 -14.26
N SER A 17 -2.91 14.37 -13.78
CA SER A 17 -2.36 14.51 -12.44
C SER A 17 -3.47 14.09 -11.48
N SER A 18 -3.41 12.85 -11.00
CA SER A 18 -4.16 12.45 -9.82
C SER A 18 -3.80 13.44 -8.71
N ASN A 19 -4.74 14.31 -8.35
CA ASN A 19 -4.62 15.12 -7.15
C ASN A 19 -4.69 14.14 -5.97
N HIS A 20 -3.55 13.59 -5.57
CA HIS A 20 -3.46 12.81 -4.34
C HIS A 20 -3.64 13.79 -3.19
N THR A 21 -4.81 13.75 -2.54
CA THR A 21 -4.99 14.40 -1.25
C THR A 21 -4.21 13.59 -0.22
N LEU A 22 -3.06 14.11 0.21
CA LEU A 22 -2.30 13.54 1.32
C LEU A 22 -3.22 13.37 2.53
N ILE A 23 -3.33 12.14 3.03
CA ILE A 23 -4.07 11.87 4.27
C ILE A 23 -3.17 12.28 5.43
N ALA A 24 -3.54 13.38 6.09
CA ALA A 24 -2.85 13.90 7.27
C ALA A 24 -3.61 13.54 8.54
N GLN A 25 -2.89 13.13 9.58
CA GLN A 25 -3.43 12.95 10.92
C GLN A 25 -3.64 14.32 11.59
N CYS A 26 -4.54 14.39 12.58
CA CYS A 26 -4.81 15.60 13.35
C CYS A 26 -5.16 16.83 12.49
N THR A 27 -6.10 16.70 11.56
CA THR A 27 -6.68 17.83 10.80
C THR A 27 -7.86 18.47 11.53
N ASP A 28 -8.31 19.64 11.05
CA ASP A 28 -9.51 20.36 11.53
C ASP A 28 -9.47 20.74 13.03
N CYS A 29 -8.35 21.31 13.46
CA CYS A 29 -8.09 21.67 14.85
C CYS A 29 -8.64 23.07 15.19
N ASP A 30 -9.35 23.19 16.32
CA ASP A 30 -9.74 24.49 16.89
C ASP A 30 -8.57 25.17 17.61
N VAL A 31 -7.68 24.36 18.17
CA VAL A 31 -6.48 24.82 18.87
C VAL A 31 -5.29 23.98 18.44
N THR A 32 -4.21 24.64 18.05
CA THR A 32 -2.94 23.98 17.71
C THR A 32 -1.89 24.29 18.77
N VAL A 33 -1.17 23.27 19.20
CA VAL A 33 -0.10 23.37 20.20
C VAL A 33 1.17 22.78 19.59
N ASP A 34 2.13 23.64 19.26
CA ASP A 34 3.42 23.22 18.75
C ASP A 34 4.47 23.19 19.87
N GLY A 35 4.75 22.00 20.39
CA GLY A 35 5.69 21.80 21.48
C GLY A 35 5.30 22.53 22.74
N ASN A 36 6.28 23.18 23.37
CA ASN A 36 6.09 23.97 24.59
C ASN A 36 5.65 25.42 24.33
N ASN A 37 5.37 25.80 23.07
CA ASN A 37 4.87 27.12 22.73
C ASN A 37 3.45 27.35 23.30
N PRO A 38 3.01 28.62 23.42
CA PRO A 38 1.62 28.95 23.74
C PRO A 38 0.65 28.36 22.69
N PRO A 39 -0.53 27.85 23.12
CA PRO A 39 -1.56 27.40 22.19
C PRO A 39 -2.01 28.49 21.23
N VAL A 40 -2.20 28.14 19.96
CA VAL A 40 -2.81 28.99 18.93
C VAL A 40 -4.28 28.60 18.81
N GLY A 41 -5.17 29.48 19.25
CA GLY A 41 -6.61 29.21 19.35
C GLY A 41 -7.13 29.39 20.78
N ILE A 42 -8.41 29.14 20.99
CA ILE A 42 -9.07 29.28 22.30
C ILE A 42 -9.66 27.92 22.69
N PHE A 43 -9.30 27.42 23.87
CA PHE A 43 -9.99 26.27 24.44
C PHE A 43 -11.45 26.63 24.75
N SER A 44 -12.37 26.17 23.91
CA SER A 44 -13.82 26.25 24.08
C SER A 44 -14.40 24.86 24.39
N ASN A 45 -15.66 24.78 24.83
CA ASN A 45 -16.31 23.48 25.02
C ASN A 45 -16.46 22.78 23.66
N GLY A 46 -16.13 21.49 23.58
CA GLY A 46 -16.14 20.75 22.31
C GLY A 46 -14.89 20.90 21.46
N ALA A 47 -13.89 21.68 21.88
CA ALA A 47 -12.73 22.00 21.04
C ALA A 47 -11.86 20.76 20.75
N LYS A 48 -11.40 20.66 19.49
CA LYS A 48 -10.35 19.72 19.07
C LYS A 48 -8.97 20.38 19.17
N VAL A 49 -8.13 19.84 20.03
CA VAL A 49 -6.77 20.33 20.31
C VAL A 49 -5.77 19.42 19.63
N CYS A 50 -4.94 19.96 18.74
CA CYS A 50 -3.90 19.20 18.05
C CYS A 50 -2.53 19.55 18.59
N ILE A 51 -1.80 18.54 19.03
CA ILE A 51 -0.42 18.64 19.51
C ILE A 51 0.49 18.20 18.35
N THR A 52 1.19 19.15 17.76
CA THR A 52 2.01 18.96 16.54
C THR A 52 3.51 18.99 16.81
N GLY A 53 3.92 19.29 18.03
CA GLY A 53 5.33 19.25 18.46
C GLY A 53 5.44 18.72 19.89
N SER A 54 6.56 18.05 20.19
CA SER A 54 6.72 17.33 21.47
C SER A 54 6.69 18.27 22.67
N ARG A 55 5.92 17.89 23.68
CA ARG A 55 5.56 18.75 24.81
C ARG A 55 5.67 18.02 26.14
N THR A 56 6.21 18.73 27.13
CA THR A 56 6.23 18.33 28.55
C THR A 56 5.37 19.24 29.43
N ASN A 57 5.07 20.46 28.95
CA ASN A 57 4.22 21.40 29.67
C ASN A 57 2.76 20.91 29.75
N GLN A 58 2.10 21.17 30.87
CA GLN A 58 0.69 20.84 31.06
C GLN A 58 -0.22 21.62 30.09
N LEU A 59 -1.38 21.02 29.78
CA LEU A 59 -2.53 21.70 29.19
C LEU A 59 -3.63 21.76 30.24
N ASN A 60 -4.34 22.90 30.29
CA ASN A 60 -5.37 23.14 31.29
C ASN A 60 -6.74 23.22 30.63
N PHE A 61 -7.61 22.27 30.93
CA PHE A 61 -8.99 22.22 30.46
C PHE A 61 -10.00 22.47 31.58
N ASN A 62 -9.57 23.06 32.70
CA ASN A 62 -10.47 23.40 33.80
C ASN A 62 -11.66 24.24 33.31
N ASN A 63 -12.84 23.91 33.81
CA ASN A 63 -14.12 24.54 33.42
C ASN A 63 -14.47 24.40 31.93
N ARG A 64 -13.85 23.45 31.22
CA ARG A 64 -14.24 23.04 29.87
C ARG A 64 -14.89 21.67 29.91
N ASN A 65 -15.65 21.36 28.86
CA ASN A 65 -16.28 20.05 28.68
C ASN A 65 -16.07 19.59 27.24
N ASN A 66 -16.02 18.26 27.07
CA ASN A 66 -15.98 17.59 25.77
C ASN A 66 -14.76 17.97 24.90
N ILE A 67 -13.58 18.09 25.50
CA ILE A 67 -12.33 18.39 24.80
C ILE A 67 -11.79 17.12 24.15
N GLN A 68 -11.47 17.21 22.86
CA GLN A 68 -10.79 16.16 22.12
C GLN A 68 -9.32 16.56 21.92
N VAL A 69 -8.40 15.62 22.09
CA VAL A 69 -6.98 15.85 21.84
C VAL A 69 -6.48 14.92 20.74
N CYS A 70 -5.74 15.44 19.78
CA CYS A 70 -5.04 14.65 18.78
C CYS A 70 -3.53 14.89 18.90
N ILE A 71 -2.76 13.82 19.03
CA ILE A 71 -1.29 13.84 19.14
C ILE A 71 -0.74 13.31 17.83
N ALA A 72 -0.01 14.14 17.09
CA ALA A 72 0.46 13.79 15.74
C ALA A 72 1.59 12.73 15.76
N ASP A 73 1.80 12.07 14.63
CA ASP A 73 2.91 11.12 14.42
C ASP A 73 4.29 11.74 14.72
N GLY A 74 5.11 10.99 15.45
CA GLY A 74 6.44 11.42 15.91
C GLY A 74 6.45 12.49 17.01
N VAL A 75 5.29 12.88 17.55
CA VAL A 75 5.15 13.84 18.66
C VAL A 75 5.00 13.10 19.98
N SER A 76 5.69 13.55 21.03
CA SER A 76 5.48 13.01 22.37
C SER A 76 4.79 14.01 23.29
N TRP A 77 3.84 13.52 24.09
CA TRP A 77 3.23 14.28 25.17
C TRP A 77 3.41 13.57 26.51
N ASN A 78 4.26 14.16 27.36
CA ASN A 78 4.59 13.67 28.69
C ASN A 78 4.33 14.77 29.74
N GLY A 79 3.06 15.17 29.88
CA GLY A 79 2.62 16.20 30.82
C GLY A 79 1.90 15.61 32.04
N ASP A 80 1.57 16.45 33.02
CA ASP A 80 0.68 16.09 34.11
C ASP A 80 -0.77 16.53 33.80
N PHE A 81 -1.71 15.59 33.93
CA PHE A 81 -3.11 15.63 33.50
C PHE A 81 -4.09 15.98 34.62
N ASN A 82 -3.59 16.48 35.76
CA ASN A 82 -4.39 16.81 36.96
C ASN A 82 -5.50 17.86 36.75
N GLN A 83 -5.64 18.45 35.55
CA GLN A 83 -6.61 19.51 35.22
C GLN A 83 -7.38 19.24 33.91
N LEU A 84 -7.69 17.97 33.65
CA LEU A 84 -8.41 17.49 32.46
C LEU A 84 -9.88 17.10 32.72
N SER A 85 -10.59 17.73 33.66
CA SER A 85 -11.99 17.35 33.95
C SER A 85 -12.96 17.45 32.76
N GLY A 86 -12.56 18.16 31.70
CA GLY A 86 -13.30 18.28 30.45
C GLY A 86 -12.92 17.30 29.34
N LEU A 87 -11.95 16.41 29.53
CA LEU A 87 -11.48 15.50 28.48
C LEU A 87 -12.56 14.48 28.09
N SER A 88 -12.83 14.36 26.79
CA SER A 88 -13.71 13.31 26.24
C SER A 88 -12.94 12.24 25.47
N GLU A 89 -12.01 12.63 24.61
CA GLU A 89 -11.30 11.71 23.72
C GLU A 89 -9.84 12.11 23.52
N ILE A 90 -8.94 11.13 23.41
CA ILE A 90 -7.59 11.31 22.88
C ILE A 90 -7.36 10.39 21.70
N GLN A 91 -6.91 10.94 20.58
CA GLN A 91 -6.37 10.23 19.43
C GLN A 91 -4.85 10.34 19.46
N ASN A 92 -4.17 9.24 19.78
CA ASN A 92 -2.72 9.24 19.92
C ASN A 92 -2.05 8.54 18.73
N PHE A 93 -1.46 9.30 17.82
CA PHE A 93 -0.61 8.77 16.74
C PHE A 93 0.88 8.79 17.09
N GLY A 94 1.26 9.61 18.08
CA GLY A 94 2.63 9.72 18.56
C GLY A 94 2.88 8.88 19.82
N SER A 95 3.50 9.50 20.81
CA SER A 95 3.78 8.89 22.11
C SER A 95 3.08 9.66 23.23
N LEU A 96 2.33 8.94 24.06
CA LEU A 96 1.57 9.50 25.17
C LEU A 96 1.96 8.79 26.47
N THR A 97 2.44 9.54 27.45
CA THR A 97 2.72 9.01 28.80
C THR A 97 1.77 9.66 29.80
N PHE A 98 1.02 8.86 30.54
CA PHE A 98 0.15 9.33 31.63
C PHE A 98 0.82 9.25 32.99
N ASN A 99 1.12 10.43 33.56
CA ASN A 99 1.66 10.54 34.91
C ASN A 99 0.56 10.70 35.99
N SER A 100 -0.66 11.05 35.59
CA SER A 100 -1.83 11.20 36.47
C SER A 100 -3.11 10.80 35.73
N ASN A 101 -4.09 10.27 36.46
CA ASN A 101 -5.32 9.72 35.88
C ASN A 101 -6.36 10.85 35.69
N PRO A 102 -6.82 11.16 34.46
CA PRO A 102 -7.85 12.17 34.27
C PRO A 102 -9.15 11.77 34.98
N ASN A 103 -9.78 12.77 35.61
CA ASN A 103 -11.10 12.62 36.22
C ASN A 103 -12.18 12.48 35.12
N GLY A 104 -13.27 11.78 35.46
CA GLY A 104 -14.39 11.58 34.56
C GLY A 104 -14.25 10.35 33.65
N SER A 105 -15.18 10.26 32.69
CA SER A 105 -15.20 9.22 31.66
C SER A 105 -14.59 9.78 30.38
N TRP A 106 -13.69 9.02 29.78
CA TRP A 106 -12.96 9.39 28.58
C TRP A 106 -12.64 8.16 27.73
N THR A 107 -12.36 8.40 26.45
CA THR A 107 -11.90 7.39 25.49
C THR A 107 -10.49 7.71 25.02
N ILE A 108 -9.63 6.71 24.91
CA ILE A 108 -8.34 6.83 24.22
C ILE A 108 -8.34 5.88 23.03
N LEU A 109 -8.06 6.44 21.86
CA LEU A 109 -7.74 5.72 20.63
C LEU A 109 -6.22 5.80 20.44
N ASN A 110 -5.52 4.72 20.80
CA ASN A 110 -4.07 4.66 20.70
C ASN A 110 -3.65 3.97 19.39
N TYR A 111 -3.10 4.75 18.46
CA TYR A 111 -2.51 4.30 17.20
C TYR A 111 -0.97 4.32 17.22
N GLY A 112 -0.36 4.92 18.25
CA GLY A 112 1.09 4.99 18.44
C GLY A 112 1.51 4.26 19.73
N ALA A 113 2.29 4.93 20.58
CA ALA A 113 2.75 4.40 21.86
C ALA A 113 2.03 5.07 23.04
N LEU A 114 1.42 4.25 23.91
CA LEU A 114 0.76 4.67 25.14
C LEU A 114 1.47 4.03 26.34
N GLU A 115 1.96 4.87 27.25
CA GLU A 115 2.52 4.43 28.52
C GLU A 115 1.61 4.90 29.67
N PHE A 116 1.22 3.96 30.51
CA PHE A 116 0.23 4.15 31.56
C PHE A 116 0.70 3.48 32.85
N SER A 117 0.28 3.98 34.01
CA SER A 117 0.70 3.45 35.32
C SER A 117 -0.46 3.43 36.32
N GLN A 118 -1.70 3.40 35.83
CA GLN A 118 -2.90 3.56 36.65
C GLN A 118 -3.92 2.45 36.39
N ASN A 119 -4.96 2.39 37.21
CA ASN A 119 -6.08 1.47 37.01
C ASN A 119 -7.20 2.10 36.14
N LEU A 120 -7.92 1.26 35.40
CA LEU A 120 -9.12 1.66 34.64
C LEU A 120 -10.38 1.49 35.49
N ASN A 121 -11.20 2.54 35.55
CA ASN A 121 -12.45 2.58 36.31
C ASN A 121 -13.45 3.59 35.70
N SER A 122 -14.69 3.61 36.19
CA SER A 122 -15.66 4.71 35.96
C SER A 122 -15.99 4.98 34.47
N ASN A 123 -16.27 3.92 33.70
CA ASN A 123 -16.58 3.98 32.25
C ASN A 123 -15.44 4.55 31.37
N LYS A 124 -14.19 4.49 31.83
CA LYS A 124 -13.02 4.79 30.99
C LYS A 124 -12.86 3.72 29.91
N THR A 125 -12.52 4.16 28.70
CA THR A 125 -12.36 3.27 27.55
C THR A 125 -11.00 3.47 26.91
N ILE A 126 -10.30 2.38 26.64
CA ILE A 126 -9.08 2.38 25.83
C ILE A 126 -9.25 1.40 24.67
N PHE A 127 -9.04 1.92 23.47
CA PHE A 127 -8.81 1.13 22.27
C PHE A 127 -7.32 1.27 21.91
N ASN A 128 -6.58 0.17 22.04
CA ASN A 128 -5.16 0.13 21.74
C ASN A 128 -4.92 -0.59 20.41
N TYR A 129 -4.68 0.14 19.34
CA TYR A 129 -4.26 -0.39 18.04
C TYR A 129 -2.74 -0.37 17.84
N GLY A 130 -2.02 0.35 18.70
CA GLY A 130 -0.57 0.44 18.69
C GLY A 130 0.08 -0.33 19.83
N GLN A 131 1.01 0.33 20.51
CA GLN A 131 1.72 -0.22 21.65
C GLN A 131 1.18 0.41 22.95
N MET A 132 0.77 -0.42 23.90
CA MET A 132 0.39 0.00 25.24
C MET A 132 1.26 -0.70 26.28
N THR A 133 1.89 0.09 27.14
CA THR A 133 2.70 -0.39 28.26
C THR A 133 2.09 0.08 29.57
N VAL A 134 1.83 -0.86 30.48
CA VAL A 134 1.42 -0.59 31.86
C VAL A 134 2.55 -0.93 32.82
N ASN A 135 3.10 0.10 33.46
CA ASN A 135 4.14 -0.05 34.46
C ASN A 135 3.51 -0.27 35.84
N GLY A 136 3.61 -1.50 36.35
CA GLY A 136 3.05 -1.91 37.63
C GLY A 136 1.80 -2.76 37.49
N ASP A 137 1.05 -2.85 38.59
CA ASP A 137 -0.21 -3.59 38.63
C ASP A 137 -1.30 -2.86 37.84
N PHE A 138 -2.25 -3.62 37.29
CA PHE A 138 -3.30 -3.11 36.42
C PHE A 138 -4.66 -3.71 36.72
N ASP A 139 -5.55 -2.92 37.32
CA ASP A 139 -6.92 -3.33 37.58
C ASP A 139 -7.90 -2.64 36.64
N ILE A 140 -8.77 -3.44 36.02
CA ILE A 140 -9.90 -2.96 35.20
C ILE A 140 -11.17 -3.21 36.00
N ASN A 141 -11.88 -2.14 36.37
CA ASN A 141 -13.04 -2.17 37.26
C ASN A 141 -14.21 -1.34 36.73
N SER A 142 -15.38 -1.46 37.38
CA SER A 142 -16.48 -0.48 37.31
C SER A 142 -16.94 -0.14 35.88
N ASN A 143 -17.20 -1.17 35.05
CA ASN A 143 -17.64 -1.04 33.65
C ASN A 143 -16.64 -0.31 32.72
N ALA A 144 -15.35 -0.29 33.05
CA ALA A 144 -14.33 0.15 32.09
C ALA A 144 -14.24 -0.84 30.91
N ARG A 145 -13.86 -0.34 29.74
CA ARG A 145 -13.66 -1.13 28.51
C ARG A 145 -12.20 -1.04 28.07
N LEU A 146 -11.58 -2.18 27.85
CA LEU A 146 -10.25 -2.28 27.28
C LEU A 146 -10.32 -3.19 26.06
N GLU A 147 -10.00 -2.63 24.90
CA GLU A 147 -9.84 -3.40 23.67
C GLU A 147 -8.43 -3.13 23.14
N SER A 148 -7.56 -4.12 23.27
CA SER A 148 -6.25 -4.10 22.63
C SER A 148 -6.34 -4.90 21.35
N ASN A 149 -6.03 -4.28 20.22
CA ASN A 149 -5.75 -4.90 18.93
C ASN A 149 -4.39 -4.44 18.45
N GLY A 150 -3.34 -4.84 19.17
CA GLY A 150 -1.98 -4.34 19.05
C GLY A 150 -1.09 -5.07 20.04
N THR A 151 -0.08 -4.39 20.58
CA THR A 151 0.74 -4.95 21.67
C THR A 151 0.34 -4.34 23.02
N LEU A 152 0.04 -5.18 24.01
CA LEU A 152 -0.21 -4.78 25.40
C LEU A 152 0.81 -5.46 26.31
N SER A 153 1.64 -4.68 27.00
CA SER A 153 2.61 -5.18 27.97
C SER A 153 2.31 -4.63 29.36
N ILE A 154 2.05 -5.50 30.33
CA ILE A 154 1.77 -5.16 31.73
C ILE A 154 2.88 -5.76 32.59
N SER A 155 3.62 -4.93 33.34
CA SER A 155 4.77 -5.43 34.10
C SER A 155 4.39 -6.10 35.43
N GLY A 156 3.23 -5.75 36.01
CA GLY A 156 2.75 -6.25 37.30
C GLY A 156 1.58 -7.24 37.19
N ASN A 157 0.86 -7.40 38.30
CA ASN A 157 -0.34 -8.23 38.38
C ASN A 157 -1.53 -7.55 37.72
N THR A 158 -2.46 -8.32 37.17
CA THR A 158 -3.66 -7.79 36.51
C THR A 158 -4.93 -8.39 37.12
N ASN A 159 -5.89 -7.54 37.50
CA ASN A 159 -7.22 -7.99 37.93
C ASN A 159 -8.28 -7.47 36.98
N PHE A 160 -9.00 -8.39 36.33
CA PHE A 160 -10.16 -8.07 35.51
C PHE A 160 -11.44 -8.20 36.33
N ASN A 161 -11.93 -7.08 36.86
CA ASN A 161 -13.05 -7.00 37.80
C ASN A 161 -14.31 -6.40 37.15
N SER A 162 -15.47 -7.02 37.38
CA SER A 162 -16.80 -6.41 37.21
C SER A 162 -17.21 -6.00 35.78
N ASN A 163 -17.90 -6.87 35.03
CA ASN A 163 -18.52 -6.58 33.72
C ASN A 163 -17.60 -5.89 32.68
N GLY A 164 -16.28 -5.88 32.92
CA GLY A 164 -15.32 -5.24 32.04
C GLY A 164 -15.35 -5.96 30.71
N GLN A 165 -15.60 -5.21 29.65
CA GLN A 165 -15.45 -5.72 28.28
C GLN A 165 -13.95 -5.68 27.98
N VAL A 166 -13.34 -6.87 27.98
CA VAL A 166 -11.91 -7.03 27.75
C VAL A 166 -11.73 -7.82 26.46
N VAL A 167 -11.08 -7.18 25.50
CA VAL A 167 -10.73 -7.80 24.22
C VAL A 167 -9.23 -7.67 24.04
N LEU A 168 -8.57 -8.80 23.83
CA LEU A 168 -7.12 -8.94 23.71
C LEU A 168 -6.79 -9.59 22.36
N VAL A 169 -6.67 -8.76 21.35
CA VAL A 169 -6.26 -9.10 19.98
C VAL A 169 -4.80 -8.67 19.78
N GLY A 170 -4.03 -9.52 19.11
CA GLY A 170 -2.60 -9.31 18.89
C GLY A 170 -1.77 -9.96 19.99
N GLU A 171 -0.82 -9.21 20.53
CA GLU A 171 0.12 -9.70 21.54
C GLU A 171 -0.17 -9.06 22.89
N THR A 172 -0.47 -9.87 23.89
CA THR A 172 -0.61 -9.41 25.29
C THR A 172 0.37 -10.16 26.18
N PHE A 173 1.21 -9.41 26.90
CA PHE A 173 2.16 -9.93 27.88
C PHE A 173 1.83 -9.37 29.27
N VAL A 174 1.68 -10.26 30.25
CA VAL A 174 1.52 -9.92 31.67
C VAL A 174 2.67 -10.53 32.46
N GLY A 175 3.54 -9.68 32.99
CA GLY A 175 4.70 -10.07 33.81
C GLY A 175 4.30 -10.62 35.19
N GLY A 176 3.15 -10.22 35.72
CA GLY A 176 2.62 -10.72 36.99
C GLY A 176 1.57 -11.83 36.82
N SER A 177 0.75 -12.00 37.86
CA SER A 177 -0.39 -12.92 37.86
C SER A 177 -1.67 -12.24 37.36
N VAL A 178 -2.56 -13.00 36.74
CA VAL A 178 -3.85 -12.56 36.24
C VAL A 178 -4.98 -13.19 37.05
N VAL A 179 -5.92 -12.37 37.51
CA VAL A 179 -7.20 -12.83 38.08
C VAL A 179 -8.36 -12.34 37.23
N VAL A 180 -9.17 -13.29 36.73
CA VAL A 180 -10.41 -13.00 36.01
C VAL A 180 -11.57 -13.22 36.97
N ASN A 181 -12.22 -12.14 37.41
CA ASN A 181 -13.31 -12.20 38.38
C ASN A 181 -14.65 -12.57 37.73
N SER A 182 -15.62 -12.95 38.57
CA SER A 182 -16.95 -13.35 38.12
C SER A 182 -17.63 -12.27 37.27
N ASN A 183 -18.35 -12.70 36.23
CA ASN A 183 -19.03 -11.87 35.24
C ASN A 183 -18.09 -11.08 34.32
N THR A 184 -16.86 -11.56 34.13
CA THR A 184 -15.91 -11.03 33.15
C THR A 184 -15.71 -12.07 32.05
N ASP A 185 -15.85 -11.64 30.80
CA ASP A 185 -15.50 -12.42 29.61
C ASP A 185 -14.33 -11.73 28.91
N ILE A 186 -13.23 -12.46 28.72
CA ILE A 186 -12.09 -12.02 27.94
C ILE A 186 -12.19 -12.67 26.57
N LYS A 187 -12.32 -11.85 25.54
CA LYS A 187 -12.22 -12.31 24.15
C LYS A 187 -10.79 -12.14 23.69
N MET A 188 -10.22 -13.17 23.10
CA MET A 188 -8.84 -13.11 22.64
C MET A 188 -8.61 -13.64 21.24
N SER A 189 -7.69 -12.98 20.54
CA SER A 189 -7.13 -13.42 19.27
C SER A 189 -5.63 -13.21 19.29
N GLY A 190 -4.85 -14.22 18.90
CA GLY A 190 -3.40 -14.21 19.04
C GLY A 190 -2.94 -14.63 20.42
N ASN A 191 -1.94 -13.96 20.96
CA ASN A 191 -1.19 -14.44 22.12
C ASN A 191 -1.56 -13.68 23.39
N LEU A 192 -1.88 -14.44 24.44
CA LEU A 192 -1.95 -13.97 25.81
C LEU A 192 -0.93 -14.75 26.65
N GLU A 193 0.15 -14.10 26.99
CA GLU A 193 1.19 -14.64 27.86
C GLU A 193 1.08 -14.08 29.27
N VAL A 194 0.97 -14.97 30.24
CA VAL A 194 0.94 -14.66 31.68
C VAL A 194 2.16 -15.32 32.31
N SER A 195 3.14 -14.54 32.71
CA SER A 195 4.35 -15.03 33.38
C SER A 195 4.04 -15.63 34.77
N GLY A 196 3.10 -15.02 35.50
CA GLY A 196 2.64 -15.46 36.82
C GLY A 196 1.54 -16.52 36.77
N ALA A 197 0.73 -16.58 37.84
CA ALA A 197 -0.44 -17.47 37.91
C ALA A 197 -1.62 -16.88 37.12
N LEU A 198 -2.46 -17.74 36.56
CA LEU A 198 -3.76 -17.37 35.98
C LEU A 198 -4.88 -18.03 36.78
N GLN A 199 -5.79 -17.22 37.32
CA GLN A 199 -6.96 -17.68 38.06
C GLN A 199 -8.25 -17.16 37.41
N LEU A 200 -9.10 -18.08 36.96
CA LEU A 200 -10.48 -17.79 36.55
C LEU A 200 -11.43 -18.13 37.70
N ASN A 201 -12.23 -17.17 38.13
CA ASN A 201 -13.29 -17.37 39.13
C ASN A 201 -14.58 -17.91 38.48
N SER A 202 -15.52 -18.40 39.29
CA SER A 202 -16.81 -18.87 38.78
C SER A 202 -17.55 -17.80 37.98
N ASN A 203 -18.23 -18.19 36.90
CA ASN A 203 -18.91 -17.28 35.96
C ASN A 203 -17.96 -16.29 35.25
N SER A 204 -16.70 -16.63 35.08
CA SER A 204 -15.77 -15.89 34.20
C SER A 204 -15.38 -16.76 33.00
N SER A 205 -14.96 -16.14 31.91
CA SER A 205 -14.51 -16.87 30.72
C SER A 205 -13.34 -16.23 30.00
N ILE A 206 -12.55 -17.07 29.35
CA ILE A 206 -11.63 -16.70 28.28
C ILE A 206 -12.10 -17.43 27.02
N SER A 207 -12.35 -16.67 25.95
CA SER A 207 -12.83 -17.22 24.68
C SER A 207 -11.94 -16.82 23.51
N GLY A 208 -11.52 -17.79 22.72
CA GLY A 208 -10.86 -17.54 21.45
C GLY A 208 -11.87 -17.04 20.41
N VAL A 209 -11.55 -15.95 19.71
CA VAL A 209 -12.36 -15.46 18.57
C VAL A 209 -11.74 -15.91 17.24
N ASN A 210 -12.46 -15.71 16.13
CA ASN A 210 -12.00 -16.22 14.84
C ASN A 210 -10.91 -15.35 14.23
N SER A 211 -9.71 -15.88 14.13
CA SER A 211 -8.51 -15.22 13.62
C SER A 211 -7.98 -15.98 12.39
N ASN A 212 -7.08 -15.38 11.61
CA ASN A 212 -6.41 -16.09 10.51
C ASN A 212 -5.24 -16.98 10.99
N PHE A 213 -4.95 -16.97 12.30
CA PHE A 213 -3.79 -17.53 12.98
C PHE A 213 -4.20 -18.05 14.36
N CYS A 214 -3.59 -19.13 14.84
CA CYS A 214 -4.04 -19.75 16.09
C CYS A 214 -3.96 -18.80 17.29
N ASN A 215 -4.86 -19.03 18.24
CA ASN A 215 -4.89 -18.30 19.50
C ASN A 215 -4.07 -19.06 20.53
N PHE A 216 -3.24 -18.39 21.32
CA PHE A 216 -2.36 -19.03 22.28
C PHE A 216 -2.43 -18.37 23.65
N LEU A 217 -2.79 -19.16 24.67
CA LEU A 217 -2.75 -18.77 26.07
C LEU A 217 -1.60 -19.51 26.77
N SER A 218 -0.59 -18.76 27.17
CA SER A 218 0.55 -19.28 27.91
C SER A 218 0.50 -18.84 29.37
N VAL A 219 0.59 -19.79 30.30
CA VAL A 219 0.66 -19.51 31.74
C VAL A 219 1.97 -20.07 32.30
N GLY A 220 2.80 -19.22 32.88
CA GLY A 220 4.07 -19.59 33.53
C GLY A 220 3.84 -20.21 34.91
N GLY A 221 2.99 -19.62 35.74
CA GLY A 221 2.67 -20.05 37.10
C GLY A 221 1.52 -21.04 37.22
N THR A 222 0.82 -21.05 38.36
CA THR A 222 -0.35 -21.92 38.58
C THR A 222 -1.49 -21.53 37.63
N PHE A 223 -2.11 -22.53 37.00
CA PHE A 223 -3.27 -22.33 36.13
C PHE A 223 -4.52 -22.90 36.79
N SER A 224 -5.42 -22.03 37.26
CA SER A 224 -6.65 -22.39 37.98
C SER A 224 -7.87 -21.92 37.19
N ASN A 225 -8.79 -22.84 36.90
CA ASN A 225 -10.00 -22.58 36.13
C ASN A 225 -11.26 -23.01 36.89
N ASN A 226 -11.93 -22.07 37.55
CA ASN A 226 -13.29 -22.27 38.08
C ASN A 226 -14.37 -21.69 37.15
N GLY A 227 -13.97 -21.14 36.00
CA GLY A 227 -14.81 -20.54 34.97
C GLY A 227 -14.86 -21.40 33.69
N GLU A 228 -14.83 -20.76 32.52
CA GLU A 228 -14.79 -21.43 31.21
C GLU A 228 -13.59 -20.96 30.38
N ILE A 229 -12.89 -21.91 29.74
CA ILE A 229 -11.89 -21.62 28.72
C ILE A 229 -12.32 -22.34 27.46
N ARG A 230 -12.70 -21.56 26.45
CA ARG A 230 -13.31 -22.09 25.23
C ARG A 230 -12.64 -21.56 23.97
N GLY A 231 -12.53 -22.40 22.95
CA GLY A 231 -12.16 -21.96 21.62
C GLY A 231 -13.35 -21.31 20.90
N ASN A 232 -13.22 -21.12 19.59
CA ASN A 232 -14.30 -20.62 18.76
C ASN A 232 -15.14 -21.73 18.12
N GLY A 233 -15.00 -22.98 18.59
CA GLY A 233 -15.79 -24.11 18.12
C GLY A 233 -15.53 -24.52 16.66
N LEU A 234 -14.49 -23.98 16.01
CA LEU A 234 -14.01 -24.39 14.69
C LEU A 234 -12.83 -25.36 14.83
N THR A 235 -12.60 -26.22 13.84
CA THR A 235 -11.51 -27.21 13.84
C THR A 235 -10.47 -26.98 12.74
N SER A 236 -10.68 -26.01 11.84
CA SER A 236 -9.78 -25.72 10.70
C SER A 236 -10.15 -24.41 10.01
N PRO A 237 -9.19 -23.68 9.41
CA PRO A 237 -7.79 -23.59 9.77
C PRO A 237 -7.55 -22.32 10.59
N ASN A 238 -6.79 -22.47 11.68
CA ASN A 238 -6.06 -21.38 12.33
C ASN A 238 -6.81 -20.51 13.34
N SER A 239 -7.79 -21.01 14.09
CA SER A 239 -8.41 -20.21 15.18
C SER A 239 -8.58 -20.98 16.50
N THR A 240 -8.10 -22.22 16.54
CA THR A 240 -8.06 -23.06 17.74
C THR A 240 -7.39 -22.30 18.87
N LEU A 241 -8.00 -22.33 20.06
CA LEU A 241 -7.35 -21.82 21.27
C LEU A 241 -6.44 -22.89 21.85
N PHE A 242 -5.14 -22.70 21.68
CA PHE A 242 -4.12 -23.52 22.33
C PHE A 242 -3.82 -22.97 23.71
N VAL A 243 -3.73 -23.85 24.69
CA VAL A 243 -3.17 -23.54 26.01
C VAL A 243 -1.88 -24.33 26.23
N ASN A 244 -0.90 -23.72 26.89
CA ASN A 244 0.39 -24.38 27.09
C ASN A 244 0.35 -25.57 28.07
N LYS A 245 -0.67 -25.64 28.94
CA LYS A 245 -0.88 -26.75 29.90
C LYS A 245 -2.33 -26.84 30.37
N ASN A 246 -2.69 -27.98 30.94
CA ASN A 246 -4.03 -28.17 31.52
C ASN A 246 -4.26 -27.24 32.72
N PRO A 247 -5.45 -26.63 32.84
CA PRO A 247 -5.84 -25.93 34.05
C PRO A 247 -6.23 -26.92 35.16
N ASN A 248 -6.06 -26.50 36.40
CA ASN A 248 -6.68 -27.13 37.57
C ASN A 248 -8.13 -26.66 37.67
N GLY A 249 -9.10 -27.58 37.71
CA GLY A 249 -10.53 -27.26 37.81
C GLY A 249 -11.30 -27.70 36.56
N ASN A 250 -12.12 -26.80 36.00
CA ASN A 250 -12.92 -27.07 34.81
C ASN A 250 -12.05 -27.34 33.58
N VAL A 251 -12.49 -28.30 32.76
CA VAL A 251 -11.81 -28.69 31.51
C VAL A 251 -12.02 -27.65 30.40
N LEU A 252 -11.15 -27.69 29.38
CA LEU A 252 -11.26 -26.89 28.17
C LEU A 252 -12.48 -27.31 27.33
N SER A 253 -13.11 -26.37 26.62
CA SER A 253 -14.30 -26.61 25.79
C SER A 253 -14.20 -25.99 24.38
N GLU A 254 -15.14 -26.34 23.49
CA GLU A 254 -15.32 -25.73 22.15
C GLU A 254 -14.03 -25.58 21.31
N SER A 255 -13.31 -26.69 21.12
CA SER A 255 -12.03 -26.75 20.39
C SER A 255 -10.84 -26.06 21.08
N ALA A 256 -10.94 -25.64 22.35
CA ALA A 256 -9.75 -25.33 23.12
C ALA A 256 -8.98 -26.60 23.47
N VAL A 257 -7.67 -26.62 23.24
CA VAL A 257 -6.83 -27.81 23.43
C VAL A 257 -5.47 -27.46 24.05
N VAL A 258 -4.87 -28.42 24.74
CA VAL A 258 -3.47 -28.28 25.17
C VAL A 258 -2.57 -28.53 23.97
N GLY A 259 -1.64 -27.62 23.71
CA GLY A 259 -0.68 -27.76 22.62
C GLY A 259 0.10 -26.48 22.36
N ALA A 260 0.73 -26.43 21.20
CA ALA A 260 1.43 -25.26 20.70
C ALA A 260 0.74 -24.73 19.45
N CYS A 261 0.69 -23.41 19.33
CA CYS A 261 0.26 -22.74 18.11
C CYS A 261 1.33 -22.95 17.02
N PRO A 262 1.01 -23.55 15.86
CA PRO A 262 1.95 -23.69 14.76
C PRO A 262 2.49 -22.33 14.29
N SER A 263 3.75 -22.30 13.86
CA SER A 263 4.32 -21.10 13.23
C SER A 263 3.62 -20.83 11.90
N VAL A 264 3.11 -19.61 11.73
CA VAL A 264 2.52 -19.12 10.48
C VAL A 264 3.05 -17.71 10.23
N ASP A 265 3.32 -17.37 8.98
CA ASP A 265 3.78 -16.03 8.61
C ASP A 265 2.60 -15.04 8.70
N CYS A 266 2.74 -14.06 9.58
CA CYS A 266 1.73 -13.01 9.73
C CYS A 266 1.65 -12.12 8.48
N VAL A 267 2.81 -11.86 7.86
CA VAL A 267 2.96 -10.93 6.74
C VAL A 267 3.48 -11.66 5.51
N GLU A 268 2.69 -11.65 4.44
CA GLU A 268 3.11 -12.12 3.12
C GLU A 268 3.60 -10.92 2.29
N THR A 269 4.68 -11.10 1.53
CA THR A 269 5.25 -10.03 0.70
C THR A 269 5.37 -10.45 -0.77
N TYR A 270 5.06 -9.52 -1.66
CA TYR A 270 5.15 -9.71 -3.11
C TYR A 270 5.78 -8.49 -3.77
N THR A 271 6.50 -8.68 -4.88
CA THR A 271 7.12 -7.59 -5.63
C THR A 271 6.77 -7.73 -7.11
N ILE A 272 6.47 -6.60 -7.75
CA ILE A 272 6.29 -6.52 -9.20
C ILE A 272 7.12 -5.37 -9.77
N THR A 273 7.89 -5.62 -10.83
CA THR A 273 8.66 -4.57 -11.51
C THR A 273 7.73 -3.74 -12.40
N THR A 274 7.85 -2.42 -12.31
CA THR A 274 7.15 -1.47 -13.17
C THR A 274 8.13 -0.83 -14.15
N THR A 275 7.63 -0.05 -15.11
CA THR A 275 8.49 0.59 -16.13
C THR A 275 9.57 1.50 -15.53
N ASN A 276 9.31 2.11 -14.37
CA ASN A 276 10.19 3.11 -13.74
C ASN A 276 10.63 2.73 -12.32
N GLY A 277 10.40 1.49 -11.89
CA GLY A 277 10.66 1.05 -10.53
C GLY A 277 10.02 -0.29 -10.22
N PHE A 278 9.40 -0.42 -9.05
CA PHE A 278 8.71 -1.62 -8.63
C PHE A 278 7.67 -1.29 -7.56
N ASP A 279 6.68 -2.16 -7.42
CA ASP A 279 5.73 -2.08 -6.32
C ASP A 279 5.95 -3.26 -5.39
N GLN A 280 5.91 -2.99 -4.09
CA GLN A 280 5.99 -3.98 -3.04
C GLN A 280 4.67 -4.04 -2.28
N LEU A 281 4.10 -5.24 -2.21
CA LEU A 281 2.83 -5.51 -1.56
C LEU A 281 3.09 -6.27 -0.26
N TYR A 282 2.47 -5.82 0.83
CA TYR A 282 2.47 -6.45 2.14
C TYR A 282 1.03 -6.82 2.51
N ILE A 283 0.79 -8.09 2.82
CA ILE A 283 -0.53 -8.59 3.25
C ILE A 283 -0.39 -9.10 4.68
N PHE A 284 -1.04 -8.41 5.61
CA PHE A 284 -1.13 -8.76 7.01
C PHE A 284 -2.36 -9.65 7.23
N ASN A 285 -2.10 -10.88 7.64
CA ASN A 285 -3.08 -11.88 8.07
C ASN A 285 -3.41 -11.73 9.56
N CYS A 286 -2.51 -11.14 10.34
CA CYS A 286 -2.64 -10.96 11.78
C CYS A 286 -2.17 -9.56 12.19
N THR A 287 -2.45 -9.20 13.44
CA THR A 287 -1.96 -7.95 14.04
C THR A 287 -0.47 -8.03 14.27
N ASP A 288 0.27 -7.07 13.71
CA ASP A 288 1.74 -7.00 13.78
C ASP A 288 2.19 -5.55 13.53
N THR A 289 3.46 -5.35 13.26
CA THR A 289 4.07 -4.06 12.98
C THR A 289 4.64 -4.04 11.57
N PHE A 290 4.54 -2.89 10.92
CA PHE A 290 5.05 -2.63 9.59
C PHE A 290 6.27 -1.71 9.68
N LEU A 291 7.45 -2.30 9.47
CA LEU A 291 8.69 -1.54 9.30
C LEU A 291 8.79 -1.08 7.85
N ILE A 292 8.88 0.23 7.62
CA ILE A 292 9.18 0.76 6.29
C ILE A 292 10.64 0.43 5.98
N PRO A 293 10.91 -0.37 4.93
CA PRO A 293 12.29 -0.72 4.57
C PRO A 293 13.11 0.53 4.30
N ASP A 294 14.40 0.45 4.61
CA ASP A 294 15.36 1.47 4.19
C ASP A 294 15.37 1.57 2.66
N LEU A 295 15.49 2.80 2.17
CA LEU A 295 15.61 3.05 0.74
C LEU A 295 17.08 2.95 0.32
N LEU A 296 17.33 2.34 -0.83
CA LEU A 296 18.61 2.55 -1.51
C LEU A 296 18.72 4.02 -1.93
N ALA A 297 19.93 4.56 -2.09
CA ALA A 297 20.13 5.97 -2.44
C ALA A 297 19.50 6.38 -3.79
N ASP A 298 19.20 5.41 -4.64
CA ASP A 298 18.51 5.57 -5.90
C ASP A 298 17.03 5.21 -5.84
N GLU A 299 16.44 4.98 -4.68
CA GLU A 299 15.01 4.64 -4.53
C GLU A 299 14.24 5.78 -3.85
N GLU A 300 12.99 5.95 -4.26
CA GLU A 300 12.05 6.86 -3.62
C GLU A 300 10.64 6.26 -3.62
N ILE A 301 9.95 6.35 -2.48
CA ILE A 301 8.55 5.97 -2.37
C ILE A 301 7.72 7.04 -3.09
N LEU A 302 7.02 6.62 -4.14
CA LEU A 302 6.11 7.46 -4.90
C LEU A 302 4.73 7.57 -4.24
N ASP A 303 4.20 6.45 -3.77
CA ASP A 303 2.86 6.36 -3.21
C ASP A 303 2.76 5.19 -2.25
N VAL A 304 1.84 5.33 -1.30
CA VAL A 304 1.43 4.29 -0.37
C VAL A 304 -0.08 4.14 -0.46
N GLU A 305 -0.51 2.99 -0.96
CA GLU A 305 -1.91 2.59 -1.00
C GLU A 305 -2.18 1.56 0.09
N VAL A 306 -3.35 1.65 0.72
CA VAL A 306 -3.79 0.72 1.76
C VAL A 306 -5.22 0.29 1.51
N ALA A 307 -5.50 -1.00 1.75
CA ALA A 307 -6.84 -1.54 1.87
C ALA A 307 -6.98 -2.27 3.21
N LEU A 308 -7.95 -1.84 4.00
CA LEU A 308 -8.35 -2.47 5.26
C LEU A 308 -9.62 -3.27 5.00
N ILE A 309 -9.60 -4.54 5.39
CA ILE A 309 -10.77 -5.41 5.44
C ILE A 309 -10.95 -5.78 6.90
N ALA A 310 -12.10 -5.47 7.49
CA ALA A 310 -12.38 -5.80 8.88
C ALA A 310 -12.78 -7.28 9.07
N GLY A 311 -12.84 -7.73 10.32
CA GLY A 311 -13.43 -9.03 10.64
C GLY A 311 -14.94 -9.02 10.42
N ALA A 312 -15.51 -10.14 9.99
CA ALA A 312 -16.95 -10.25 9.72
C ALA A 312 -17.76 -10.70 10.93
N GLY A 313 -19.07 -10.49 10.90
CA GLY A 313 -19.99 -10.98 11.93
C GLY A 313 -20.28 -12.48 11.82
N GLY A 314 -20.57 -13.11 12.95
CA GLY A 314 -21.06 -14.48 13.03
C GLY A 314 -22.55 -14.60 12.71
N GLY A 315 -23.00 -15.76 12.24
CA GLY A 315 -24.40 -16.04 11.97
C GLY A 315 -25.25 -16.21 13.24
N GLY A 316 -26.57 -16.02 13.09
CA GLY A 316 -27.53 -16.22 14.17
C GLY A 316 -27.87 -17.70 14.44
N PHE A 317 -28.60 -17.94 15.53
CA PHE A 317 -29.09 -19.25 15.96
C PHE A 317 -30.60 -19.37 15.76
N GLY A 318 -31.03 -20.45 15.11
CA GLY A 318 -32.43 -20.90 15.10
C GLY A 318 -32.95 -21.36 13.74
N GLU A 319 -34.24 -21.68 13.71
CA GLU A 319 -34.91 -22.19 12.51
C GLU A 319 -35.01 -21.15 11.39
N ALA A 320 -35.05 -19.88 11.78
CA ALA A 320 -35.10 -18.72 10.90
C ALA A 320 -34.19 -17.62 11.45
N ALA A 321 -32.89 -17.87 11.38
CA ALA A 321 -31.86 -16.96 11.84
C ALA A 321 -31.18 -16.27 10.66
N GLY A 322 -30.70 -15.05 10.91
CA GLY A 322 -30.03 -14.25 9.90
C GLY A 322 -28.54 -14.56 9.79
N GLY A 323 -28.00 -14.38 8.58
CA GLY A 323 -26.56 -14.53 8.33
C GLY A 323 -25.75 -13.36 8.90
N GLY A 324 -24.47 -13.57 9.18
CA GLY A 324 -23.54 -12.51 9.59
C GLY A 324 -23.18 -11.58 8.43
N GLY A 325 -23.04 -10.29 8.71
CA GLY A 325 -22.57 -9.29 7.75
C GLY A 325 -21.06 -9.40 7.53
N ALA A 326 -20.60 -9.06 6.34
CA ALA A 326 -19.19 -8.95 6.03
C ALA A 326 -18.49 -7.82 6.83
N GLY A 327 -17.18 -7.91 6.98
CA GLY A 327 -16.36 -6.78 7.43
C GLY A 327 -16.46 -5.60 6.47
N GLY A 328 -16.29 -4.39 6.99
CA GLY A 328 -16.13 -3.21 6.15
C GLY A 328 -14.90 -3.29 5.27
N ILE A 329 -14.87 -2.44 4.24
CA ILE A 329 -13.69 -2.18 3.42
C ILE A 329 -13.38 -0.69 3.42
N VAL A 330 -12.16 -0.32 3.77
CA VAL A 330 -11.66 1.05 3.66
C VAL A 330 -10.39 1.06 2.82
N THR A 331 -10.34 1.90 1.78
CA THR A 331 -9.16 2.06 0.93
C THR A 331 -8.67 3.50 0.94
N ALA A 332 -7.35 3.67 0.91
CA ALA A 332 -6.70 4.96 0.94
C ALA A 332 -5.44 4.98 0.05
N THR A 333 -5.09 6.14 -0.50
CA THR A 333 -3.85 6.40 -1.25
C THR A 333 -3.19 7.66 -0.69
N GLY A 334 -1.93 7.92 -1.03
CA GLY A 334 -1.22 9.13 -0.59
C GLY A 334 -0.95 9.16 0.91
N ILE A 335 -0.68 8.00 1.52
CA ILE A 335 -0.28 7.92 2.93
C ILE A 335 1.20 8.28 3.07
N SER A 336 1.50 9.27 3.91
CA SER A 336 2.88 9.72 4.13
C SER A 336 3.53 8.96 5.28
N LEU A 337 4.19 7.84 4.97
CA LEU A 337 4.98 7.06 5.93
C LEU A 337 6.45 7.49 5.91
N ARG A 338 7.12 7.40 7.06
CA ARG A 338 8.55 7.74 7.20
C ARG A 338 9.39 6.47 7.06
N VAL A 339 10.44 6.56 6.24
CA VAL A 339 11.43 5.47 6.05
C VAL A 339 12.09 5.10 7.37
N GLY A 340 12.29 3.80 7.61
CA GLY A 340 12.89 3.28 8.84
C GLY A 340 12.00 3.38 10.08
N GLN A 341 10.78 3.91 9.96
CA GLN A 341 9.80 3.91 11.07
C GLN A 341 8.96 2.65 11.06
N THR A 342 8.50 2.28 12.26
CA THR A 342 7.61 1.15 12.48
C THR A 342 6.20 1.66 12.76
N TYR A 343 5.22 1.17 12.01
CA TYR A 343 3.82 1.50 12.15
C TYR A 343 3.02 0.28 12.61
N PRO A 344 2.15 0.39 13.62
CA PRO A 344 1.32 -0.74 14.03
C PRO A 344 0.22 -1.03 12.99
N VAL A 345 -0.06 -2.32 12.80
CA VAL A 345 -1.09 -2.85 11.91
C VAL A 345 -2.01 -3.75 12.72
N ALA A 346 -3.27 -3.37 12.83
CA ALA A 346 -4.29 -4.13 13.55
C ALA A 346 -5.20 -4.86 12.55
N VAL A 347 -5.30 -6.18 12.66
CA VAL A 347 -6.22 -7.00 11.84
C VAL A 347 -7.38 -7.45 12.71
N GLY A 348 -8.60 -7.14 12.28
CA GLY A 348 -9.81 -7.49 13.01
C GLY A 348 -10.17 -8.98 12.90
N PRO A 349 -10.28 -9.72 14.02
CA PRO A 349 -10.85 -11.06 14.01
C PRO A 349 -12.34 -11.05 13.69
N GLY A 350 -12.84 -12.16 13.16
CA GLY A 350 -14.25 -12.38 12.92
C GLY A 350 -15.02 -12.79 14.18
N GLY A 351 -16.30 -12.45 14.19
CA GLY A 351 -17.24 -12.71 15.27
C GLY A 351 -17.66 -14.17 15.35
N TYR A 352 -17.87 -14.65 16.57
CA TYR A 352 -18.37 -15.98 16.86
C TYR A 352 -19.86 -16.12 16.45
N GLY A 353 -20.22 -17.26 15.83
CA GLY A 353 -21.61 -17.54 15.48
C GLY A 353 -22.44 -17.95 16.69
N SER A 354 -23.71 -17.55 16.78
CA SER A 354 -24.48 -17.77 18.01
C SER A 354 -24.71 -19.26 18.32
N ASN A 355 -24.57 -19.64 19.59
CA ASN A 355 -24.90 -20.97 20.10
C ASN A 355 -26.24 -21.02 20.88
N ALA A 356 -27.01 -19.91 20.88
CA ALA A 356 -28.25 -19.83 21.63
C ALA A 356 -29.29 -18.92 20.97
N SER A 357 -30.56 -19.34 21.00
CA SER A 357 -31.67 -18.60 20.41
C SER A 357 -31.87 -17.17 20.93
N ASN A 358 -31.44 -16.89 22.17
CA ASN A 358 -31.52 -15.60 22.84
C ASN A 358 -30.21 -14.80 22.79
N ARG A 359 -29.30 -15.16 21.88
CA ARG A 359 -28.06 -14.43 21.62
C ARG A 359 -27.92 -14.24 20.12
N ARG A 360 -27.58 -13.03 19.68
CA ARG A 360 -27.22 -12.77 18.28
C ARG A 360 -25.86 -13.41 17.98
N GLY A 361 -25.55 -13.58 16.70
CA GLY A 361 -24.15 -13.75 16.30
C GLY A 361 -23.34 -12.55 16.80
N GLU A 362 -22.07 -12.75 17.08
CA GLU A 362 -21.20 -11.66 17.52
C GLU A 362 -20.73 -10.82 16.33
N ASN A 363 -20.49 -9.54 16.57
CA ASN A 363 -19.87 -8.67 15.58
C ASN A 363 -18.41 -9.08 15.35
N GLY A 364 -17.91 -8.84 14.14
CA GLY A 364 -16.49 -8.84 13.89
C GLY A 364 -15.83 -7.59 14.49
N PHE A 365 -14.50 -7.62 14.54
CA PHE A 365 -13.68 -6.53 15.07
C PHE A 365 -13.12 -5.66 13.94
N GLU A 366 -12.75 -4.42 14.26
CA GLU A 366 -12.14 -3.51 13.29
C GLU A 366 -10.71 -3.92 12.88
N SER A 367 -10.35 -3.56 11.65
CA SER A 367 -8.96 -3.50 11.19
C SER A 367 -8.51 -2.04 11.13
N VAL A 368 -7.28 -1.76 11.53
CA VAL A 368 -6.77 -0.39 11.69
C VAL A 368 -5.34 -0.27 11.17
N PHE A 369 -5.07 0.80 10.43
CA PHE A 369 -3.71 1.19 10.05
C PHE A 369 -3.62 2.71 9.88
N PHE A 370 -2.59 3.33 10.48
CA PHE A 370 -2.31 4.76 10.33
C PHE A 370 -3.50 5.70 10.63
N GLY A 371 -4.41 5.28 11.52
CA GLY A 371 -5.64 6.02 11.85
C GLY A 371 -6.85 5.77 10.96
N LEU A 372 -6.66 5.05 9.85
CA LEU A 372 -7.75 4.51 9.08
C LEU A 372 -8.34 3.32 9.85
N THR A 373 -9.65 3.30 10.00
CA THR A 373 -10.39 2.22 10.68
C THR A 373 -11.42 1.67 9.71
N SER A 374 -11.43 0.35 9.55
CA SER A 374 -12.51 -0.37 8.89
C SER A 374 -13.30 -1.16 9.93
N ASN A 375 -14.61 -0.97 9.97
CA ASN A 375 -15.47 -1.49 11.02
C ASN A 375 -15.82 -2.96 10.79
N GLY A 376 -15.85 -3.74 11.87
CA GLY A 376 -16.24 -5.14 11.82
C GLY A 376 -17.70 -5.35 11.38
N GLY A 377 -17.99 -6.51 10.80
CA GLY A 377 -19.32 -6.88 10.31
C GLY A 377 -20.31 -7.14 11.44
N GLY A 378 -21.59 -6.85 11.20
CA GLY A 378 -22.67 -7.10 12.14
C GLY A 378 -23.02 -8.59 12.26
N GLY A 379 -23.16 -9.09 13.48
CA GLY A 379 -23.69 -10.42 13.75
C GLY A 379 -25.17 -10.62 13.37
N GLY A 380 -25.50 -11.84 12.95
CA GLY A 380 -26.84 -12.24 12.51
C GLY A 380 -27.85 -12.36 13.65
N GLY A 381 -29.10 -12.01 13.36
CA GLY A 381 -30.23 -12.13 14.28
C GLY A 381 -30.62 -13.60 14.55
N SER A 382 -31.02 -13.90 15.77
CA SER A 382 -31.44 -15.23 16.23
C SER A 382 -32.95 -15.30 16.47
N GLN A 383 -33.50 -16.51 16.58
CA GLN A 383 -34.96 -16.73 16.57
C GLN A 383 -35.76 -16.19 17.79
N SER A 384 -35.14 -15.53 18.77
CA SER A 384 -35.87 -14.96 19.91
C SER A 384 -36.30 -13.51 19.67
N GLN A 385 -37.35 -13.07 20.38
CA GLN A 385 -37.83 -11.68 20.32
C GLN A 385 -36.75 -10.64 20.69
N ALA A 386 -35.87 -10.97 21.64
CA ALA A 386 -34.82 -10.06 22.11
C ALA A 386 -33.59 -10.04 21.18
N SER A 387 -33.45 -11.01 20.28
CA SER A 387 -32.25 -11.20 19.47
C SER A 387 -32.51 -11.34 17.98
N ARG A 388 -33.75 -11.14 17.51
CA ARG A 388 -34.10 -11.30 16.09
C ARG A 388 -33.53 -10.23 15.16
N ASN A 389 -33.22 -9.03 15.66
CA ASN A 389 -32.61 -8.02 14.79
C ASN A 389 -31.13 -8.36 14.58
N GLY A 390 -30.67 -8.31 13.34
CA GLY A 390 -29.24 -8.25 13.05
C GLY A 390 -28.62 -7.01 13.70
N THR A 391 -27.32 -7.05 13.96
CA THR A 391 -26.57 -5.88 14.43
C THR A 391 -26.00 -5.09 13.28
N ASP A 392 -25.82 -3.80 13.53
CA ASP A 392 -25.10 -2.91 12.62
C ASP A 392 -23.59 -3.23 12.64
N GLY A 393 -22.91 -2.93 11.54
CA GLY A 393 -21.46 -3.07 11.38
C GLY A 393 -20.99 -2.47 10.05
N GLY A 394 -19.75 -2.73 9.66
CA GLY A 394 -19.22 -2.35 8.34
C GLY A 394 -20.20 -2.78 7.23
N SER A 395 -20.55 -4.06 7.21
CA SER A 395 -21.82 -4.54 6.64
C SER A 395 -22.73 -5.08 7.75
N GLY A 396 -24.04 -4.87 7.62
CA GLY A 396 -25.02 -5.26 8.63
C GLY A 396 -25.36 -6.75 8.62
N GLY A 397 -25.65 -7.31 9.80
CA GLY A 397 -26.13 -8.69 9.94
C GLY A 397 -27.57 -8.86 9.47
N GLY A 398 -27.94 -10.03 8.98
CA GLY A 398 -29.31 -10.34 8.60
C GLY A 398 -30.24 -10.49 9.80
N GLY A 399 -31.52 -10.14 9.62
CA GLY A 399 -32.55 -10.33 10.64
C GLY A 399 -33.02 -11.80 10.73
N GLY A 400 -33.27 -12.29 11.94
CA GLY A 400 -33.98 -13.54 12.18
C GLY A 400 -35.51 -13.35 12.23
N ALA A 401 -36.24 -14.42 12.53
CA ALA A 401 -37.68 -14.39 12.77
C ALA A 401 -38.03 -15.25 13.99
N ASN A 402 -39.00 -14.80 14.79
CA ASN A 402 -39.43 -15.52 15.99
C ASN A 402 -40.65 -16.42 15.70
N ASN A 403 -40.61 -17.65 16.22
CA ASN A 403 -41.65 -18.66 16.08
C ASN A 403 -42.95 -18.35 16.87
N ASN A 404 -42.89 -17.61 17.98
CA ASN A 404 -44.06 -17.34 18.85
C ASN A 404 -45.10 -16.44 18.15
N PRO A 405 -46.41 -16.76 18.19
CA PRO A 405 -47.46 -15.90 17.63
C PRO A 405 -47.37 -14.47 18.18
N GLY A 406 -47.26 -13.45 17.31
CA GLY A 406 -47.03 -12.05 17.69
C GLY A 406 -45.56 -11.64 17.87
N GLY A 407 -44.61 -12.57 17.67
CA GLY A 407 -43.17 -12.39 17.91
C GLY A 407 -42.40 -11.61 16.84
N GLY A 408 -43.01 -11.21 15.72
CA GLY A 408 -42.47 -10.26 14.74
C GLY A 408 -41.29 -10.75 13.87
N GLU A 409 -41.10 -10.06 12.74
CA GLU A 409 -39.92 -10.12 11.89
C GLU A 409 -38.77 -9.35 12.55
N GLY A 410 -37.53 -9.82 12.36
CA GLY A 410 -36.33 -9.15 12.82
C GLY A 410 -35.74 -8.28 11.71
N ASN A 411 -35.27 -7.10 12.08
CA ASN A 411 -34.68 -6.19 11.10
C ASN A 411 -33.26 -6.60 10.73
N GLY A 412 -32.85 -6.32 9.50
CA GLY A 412 -31.45 -6.33 9.11
C GLY A 412 -30.70 -5.21 9.81
N GLY A 413 -29.44 -5.45 10.15
CA GLY A 413 -28.53 -4.42 10.61
C GLY A 413 -28.16 -3.46 9.49
N GLY A 414 -27.88 -2.21 9.85
CA GLY A 414 -27.31 -1.22 8.96
C GLY A 414 -25.85 -1.53 8.59
N GLY A 415 -25.49 -1.21 7.35
CA GLY A 415 -24.09 -1.09 6.94
C GLY A 415 -23.61 0.35 7.06
N ILE A 416 -22.30 0.54 7.21
CA ILE A 416 -21.70 1.88 7.19
C ILE A 416 -21.52 2.31 5.73
N ASN A 417 -22.01 3.51 5.40
CA ASN A 417 -21.85 4.08 4.08
C ASN A 417 -20.38 4.10 3.65
N SER A 418 -20.10 3.61 2.44
CA SER A 418 -18.76 3.49 1.86
C SER A 418 -17.87 2.37 2.43
N GLU A 419 -18.33 1.62 3.44
CA GLU A 419 -17.62 0.43 3.94
C GLU A 419 -18.34 -0.88 3.59
N GLY A 420 -19.67 -0.86 3.54
CA GLY A 420 -20.47 -2.04 3.27
C GLY A 420 -21.95 -1.74 3.11
N ASN A 421 -22.78 -2.79 3.14
CA ASN A 421 -24.21 -2.70 2.92
C ASN A 421 -25.02 -3.29 4.07
N SER A 422 -26.31 -2.95 4.14
CA SER A 422 -27.23 -3.48 5.14
C SER A 422 -27.49 -4.98 4.97
N GLY A 423 -27.82 -5.63 6.08
CA GLY A 423 -28.36 -6.98 6.07
C GLY A 423 -29.79 -7.02 5.55
N GLY A 424 -30.23 -8.21 5.14
CA GLY A 424 -31.61 -8.49 4.76
C GLY A 424 -32.51 -8.64 5.98
N GLU A 425 -33.77 -8.27 5.82
CA GLU A 425 -34.81 -8.43 6.83
C GLU A 425 -35.22 -9.91 6.98
N GLY A 426 -35.57 -10.32 8.20
CA GLY A 426 -36.29 -11.57 8.43
C GLY A 426 -37.73 -11.46 7.90
N SER A 427 -38.37 -12.59 7.62
CA SER A 427 -39.76 -12.61 7.13
C SER A 427 -40.60 -13.65 7.85
N ARG A 428 -41.86 -13.30 8.09
CA ARG A 428 -42.91 -14.15 8.63
C ARG A 428 -44.22 -13.90 7.88
N LYS A 429 -44.54 -14.79 6.93
CA LYS A 429 -45.71 -14.67 6.04
C LYS A 429 -46.61 -15.92 6.13
N GLY A 430 -47.81 -15.86 5.53
CA GLY A 430 -48.82 -16.94 5.57
C GLY A 430 -49.53 -17.11 6.92
N ASN A 431 -50.06 -18.31 7.21
CA ASN A 431 -50.78 -18.63 8.46
C ASN A 431 -49.87 -18.66 9.72
N GLY A 432 -48.72 -17.99 9.70
CA GLY A 432 -47.77 -17.91 10.81
C GLY A 432 -46.69 -19.01 10.87
N ASN A 433 -46.67 -19.93 9.89
CA ASN A 433 -45.77 -21.09 9.83
C ASN A 433 -44.57 -20.94 8.87
N GLN A 434 -44.52 -19.89 8.06
CA GLN A 434 -43.38 -19.60 7.19
C GLN A 434 -42.47 -18.59 7.88
N LEU A 435 -41.20 -18.95 8.04
CA LEU A 435 -40.23 -18.20 8.83
C LEU A 435 -38.91 -18.22 8.08
N ASN A 436 -38.38 -17.06 7.73
CA ASN A 436 -37.09 -16.96 7.06
C ASN A 436 -36.24 -15.90 7.74
N GLY A 437 -34.96 -16.20 7.93
CA GLY A 437 -33.97 -15.16 8.19
C GLY A 437 -33.61 -14.42 6.91
N GLY A 438 -33.06 -13.22 7.08
CA GLY A 438 -32.40 -12.44 6.03
C GLY A 438 -30.91 -12.76 5.96
N GLY A 439 -30.31 -12.62 4.77
CA GLY A 439 -28.88 -12.77 4.58
C GLY A 439 -28.10 -11.58 5.14
N GLY A 440 -26.85 -11.78 5.52
CA GLY A 440 -25.97 -10.67 5.91
C GLY A 440 -25.58 -9.81 4.71
N GLY A 441 -25.32 -8.52 4.95
CA GLY A 441 -24.80 -7.60 3.94
C GLY A 441 -23.38 -7.97 3.52
N GLY A 442 -23.06 -7.78 2.24
CA GLY A 442 -21.69 -7.83 1.73
C GLY A 442 -21.18 -6.44 1.36
N ALA A 443 -19.91 -6.33 1.01
CA ALA A 443 -19.34 -5.05 0.56
C ALA A 443 -19.88 -4.59 -0.82
N GLY A 444 -20.28 -5.54 -1.68
CA GLY A 444 -20.74 -5.27 -3.04
C GLY A 444 -22.24 -5.05 -3.14
N THR A 445 -23.05 -5.77 -2.36
CA THR A 445 -24.52 -5.61 -2.34
C THR A 445 -25.11 -5.83 -0.94
N PRO A 446 -26.30 -5.27 -0.66
CA PRO A 446 -27.08 -5.65 0.52
C PRO A 446 -27.39 -7.15 0.56
N GLY A 447 -27.64 -7.67 1.76
CA GLY A 447 -28.18 -9.01 1.96
C GLY A 447 -29.64 -9.08 1.53
N GLU A 448 -30.07 -10.20 0.97
CA GLU A 448 -31.47 -10.39 0.60
C GLU A 448 -32.32 -10.69 1.84
N GLY A 449 -33.50 -10.09 1.92
CA GLY A 449 -34.51 -10.50 2.88
C GLY A 449 -35.00 -11.93 2.60
N GLY A 450 -35.48 -12.62 3.62
CA GLY A 450 -36.14 -13.89 3.42
C GLY A 450 -37.46 -13.71 2.67
N GLU A 451 -37.71 -14.46 1.60
CA GLU A 451 -38.95 -14.38 0.84
C GLU A 451 -39.55 -15.76 0.55
N ASN A 452 -40.84 -15.91 0.79
CA ASN A 452 -41.56 -17.16 0.57
C ASN A 452 -40.85 -18.34 1.25
N ASN A 453 -40.59 -19.43 0.53
CA ASN A 453 -39.90 -20.61 1.08
C ASN A 453 -38.37 -20.52 0.89
N ARG A 454 -37.83 -19.32 0.67
CA ARG A 454 -36.41 -19.09 0.40
C ARG A 454 -35.82 -18.23 1.52
N PRO A 455 -34.86 -18.77 2.31
CA PRO A 455 -34.08 -17.96 3.23
C PRO A 455 -33.27 -16.91 2.48
N GLY A 456 -32.95 -15.81 3.16
CA GLY A 456 -32.16 -14.73 2.60
C GLY A 456 -30.75 -15.18 2.21
N VAL A 457 -30.31 -14.72 1.04
CA VAL A 457 -28.96 -14.92 0.49
C VAL A 457 -28.06 -13.78 0.98
N GLY A 458 -26.81 -14.10 1.30
CA GLY A 458 -25.81 -13.11 1.69
C GLY A 458 -25.43 -12.18 0.55
N GLY A 459 -25.17 -10.91 0.86
CA GLY A 459 -24.74 -9.91 -0.11
C GLY A 459 -23.36 -10.21 -0.69
N ASN A 460 -23.15 -9.84 -1.96
CA ASN A 460 -21.90 -10.12 -2.67
C ASN A 460 -20.71 -9.34 -2.10
N GLY A 461 -19.52 -9.91 -2.28
CA GLY A 461 -18.25 -9.26 -1.98
C GLY A 461 -17.71 -8.44 -3.15
N VAL A 462 -16.50 -7.92 -3.01
CA VAL A 462 -15.82 -7.10 -4.03
C VAL A 462 -14.36 -7.52 -4.22
N PRO A 463 -13.78 -7.30 -5.41
CA PRO A 463 -12.34 -7.26 -5.60
C PRO A 463 -11.77 -5.90 -5.14
N LEU A 464 -10.49 -5.87 -4.79
CA LEU A 464 -9.76 -4.67 -4.39
C LEU A 464 -8.79 -4.22 -5.50
N PRO A 465 -8.83 -2.95 -5.92
CA PRO A 465 -7.91 -2.41 -6.93
C PRO A 465 -6.44 -2.48 -6.55
N ILE A 466 -6.10 -2.41 -5.26
CA ILE A 466 -4.72 -2.51 -4.74
C ILE A 466 -3.98 -3.78 -5.20
N LEU A 467 -4.73 -4.86 -5.48
CA LEU A 467 -4.18 -6.14 -5.95
C LEU A 467 -4.05 -6.24 -7.48
N ASN A 468 -4.40 -5.18 -8.22
CA ASN A 468 -4.23 -5.16 -9.67
C ASN A 468 -2.73 -5.31 -10.02
N GLY A 469 -2.45 -6.26 -10.91
CA GLY A 469 -1.08 -6.65 -11.27
C GLY A 469 -0.57 -7.90 -10.56
N PHE A 470 -1.28 -8.41 -9.54
CA PHE A 470 -0.89 -9.60 -8.78
C PHE A 470 -1.86 -10.79 -9.03
N PRO A 471 -1.82 -11.46 -10.20
CA PRO A 471 -2.79 -12.50 -10.55
C PRO A 471 -2.70 -13.78 -9.70
N ALA A 472 -1.60 -13.97 -8.97
CA ALA A 472 -1.42 -15.11 -8.07
C ALA A 472 -2.22 -14.99 -6.77
N ILE A 473 -2.72 -13.79 -6.45
CA ILE A 473 -3.41 -13.50 -5.20
C ILE A 473 -4.92 -13.51 -5.48
N PRO A 474 -5.72 -14.37 -4.81
CA PRO A 474 -7.17 -14.36 -4.94
C PRO A 474 -7.75 -12.99 -4.55
N ASN A 475 -8.42 -12.33 -5.49
CA ASN A 475 -8.97 -10.99 -5.29
C ASN A 475 -10.50 -11.01 -5.10
N ALA A 476 -10.94 -11.41 -3.91
CA ALA A 476 -12.35 -11.55 -3.56
C ALA A 476 -12.54 -11.45 -2.04
N PHE A 477 -13.22 -10.40 -1.57
CA PHE A 477 -13.35 -10.07 -0.14
C PHE A 477 -14.78 -9.68 0.25
N ALA A 478 -15.08 -9.83 1.53
CA ALA A 478 -16.26 -9.28 2.20
C ALA A 478 -17.63 -9.70 1.63
N GLY A 479 -17.88 -11.01 1.51
CA GLY A 479 -19.21 -11.54 1.20
C GLY A 479 -20.04 -11.78 2.47
N GLY A 480 -21.34 -11.45 2.45
CA GLY A 480 -22.25 -11.67 3.59
C GLY A 480 -22.66 -13.14 3.73
N GLY A 481 -23.02 -13.57 4.95
CA GLY A 481 -23.48 -14.94 5.23
C GLY A 481 -24.94 -15.19 4.84
N GLY A 482 -25.27 -16.45 4.53
CA GLY A 482 -26.62 -16.89 4.23
C GLY A 482 -27.48 -17.17 5.47
N ALA A 483 -28.79 -17.15 5.31
CA ALA A 483 -29.75 -17.35 6.40
C ALA A 483 -30.28 -18.78 6.51
N THR A 484 -30.97 -19.10 7.61
CA THR A 484 -31.83 -20.29 7.72
C THR A 484 -33.29 -19.92 7.52
N GLY A 485 -34.11 -20.89 7.13
CA GLY A 485 -35.56 -20.68 7.03
C GLY A 485 -36.34 -21.97 6.94
N ARG A 486 -37.65 -21.86 7.10
CA ARG A 486 -38.60 -22.96 7.10
C ARG A 486 -39.88 -22.57 6.39
N ASN A 487 -40.37 -23.48 5.57
CA ASN A 487 -41.65 -23.31 4.87
C ASN A 487 -42.87 -23.85 5.65
N PRO A 488 -44.11 -23.57 5.19
CA PRO A 488 -45.32 -24.09 5.83
C PRO A 488 -45.43 -25.61 5.91
N ALA A 489 -44.74 -26.34 5.02
CA ALA A 489 -44.67 -27.80 5.00
C ALA A 489 -43.56 -28.37 5.91
N GLN A 490 -42.91 -27.52 6.71
CA GLN A 490 -41.77 -27.87 7.59
C GLN A 490 -40.54 -28.39 6.84
N GLN A 491 -40.35 -27.95 5.59
CA GLN A 491 -39.10 -28.15 4.87
C GLN A 491 -38.18 -26.97 5.15
N TYR A 492 -36.91 -27.28 5.38
CA TYR A 492 -35.91 -26.31 5.78
C TYR A 492 -35.09 -25.86 4.58
N GLY A 493 -34.84 -24.55 4.50
CA GLY A 493 -34.07 -23.92 3.45
C GLY A 493 -32.71 -23.46 3.95
N ARG A 494 -31.75 -23.40 3.03
CA ARG A 494 -30.41 -22.85 3.23
C ARG A 494 -30.20 -21.63 2.35
N GLY A 495 -29.99 -20.48 2.95
CA GLY A 495 -29.53 -19.28 2.24
C GLY A 495 -28.07 -19.45 1.87
N THR A 496 -27.72 -19.13 0.63
CA THR A 496 -26.32 -19.17 0.19
C THR A 496 -25.58 -17.94 0.69
N GLY A 497 -24.30 -18.08 1.02
CA GLY A 497 -23.42 -16.93 1.27
C GLY A 497 -23.12 -16.13 -0.02
N GLY A 498 -22.65 -14.91 0.14
CA GLY A 498 -22.31 -14.01 -0.96
C GLY A 498 -21.10 -14.47 -1.77
N PHE A 499 -20.99 -13.98 -3.01
CA PHE A 499 -19.92 -14.32 -3.94
C PHE A 499 -19.13 -13.08 -4.39
N SER A 500 -17.93 -13.30 -4.92
CA SER A 500 -17.22 -12.33 -5.78
C SER A 500 -16.47 -13.09 -6.86
N SER A 501 -16.60 -12.69 -8.13
CA SER A 501 -15.91 -13.33 -9.26
C SER A 501 -16.04 -14.87 -9.30
N SER A 502 -17.25 -15.40 -9.03
CA SER A 502 -17.57 -16.84 -8.93
C SER A 502 -16.97 -17.59 -7.74
N ILE A 503 -16.28 -16.90 -6.84
CA ILE A 503 -15.76 -17.44 -5.59
C ILE A 503 -16.83 -17.24 -4.51
N LYS A 504 -17.26 -18.33 -3.85
CA LYS A 504 -18.12 -18.24 -2.66
C LYS A 504 -17.31 -17.70 -1.49
N LEU A 505 -17.81 -16.66 -0.86
CA LEU A 505 -17.15 -15.93 0.21
C LEU A 505 -17.89 -16.08 1.54
N GLY A 506 -19.19 -15.77 1.57
CA GLY A 506 -19.99 -15.95 2.78
C GLY A 506 -20.24 -17.42 3.09
N GLY A 507 -20.47 -17.72 4.36
CA GLY A 507 -20.93 -19.04 4.79
C GLY A 507 -22.40 -19.26 4.43
N ASP A 508 -22.74 -20.46 3.96
CA ASP A 508 -24.14 -20.86 3.76
C ASP A 508 -24.82 -21.09 5.11
N GLY A 509 -26.11 -20.77 5.20
CA GLY A 509 -26.93 -21.17 6.34
C GLY A 509 -27.14 -22.68 6.35
N ASP A 510 -27.26 -23.29 7.53
CA ASP A 510 -27.63 -24.70 7.66
C ASP A 510 -28.66 -24.94 8.76
N HIS A 511 -29.70 -25.70 8.42
CA HIS A 511 -30.72 -26.12 9.36
C HIS A 511 -30.71 -27.62 9.45
N LEU A 512 -30.57 -28.15 10.67
CA LEU A 512 -30.60 -29.58 10.98
C LEU A 512 -31.90 -30.20 10.48
N ASP A 513 -31.82 -30.92 9.36
CA ASP A 513 -32.92 -31.71 8.80
C ASP A 513 -32.60 -33.19 9.03
N PRO A 514 -33.38 -33.93 9.85
CA PRO A 514 -33.18 -35.35 10.08
C PRO A 514 -33.23 -36.21 8.80
N GLY A 515 -33.81 -35.69 7.71
CA GLY A 515 -33.86 -36.34 6.40
C GLY A 515 -32.67 -36.04 5.47
N ASP A 516 -31.78 -35.11 5.83
CA ASP A 516 -30.60 -34.74 5.04
C ASP A 516 -29.30 -35.08 5.78
N SER A 517 -28.59 -36.10 5.29
CA SER A 517 -27.31 -36.51 5.86
C SER A 517 -26.19 -35.49 5.71
N ASN A 518 -26.38 -34.44 4.90
CA ASN A 518 -25.42 -33.36 4.70
C ASN A 518 -25.72 -32.13 5.57
N SER A 519 -26.62 -32.25 6.54
CA SER A 519 -26.92 -31.21 7.52
C SER A 519 -26.41 -31.61 8.90
N ASP A 520 -25.61 -30.75 9.52
CA ASP A 520 -25.32 -30.81 10.96
C ASP A 520 -26.04 -29.67 11.73
N GLY A 521 -26.70 -28.77 11.00
CA GLY A 521 -27.38 -27.59 11.54
C GLY A 521 -26.43 -26.51 12.01
N ILE A 522 -25.14 -26.62 11.69
CA ILE A 522 -24.12 -25.62 11.98
C ILE A 522 -23.95 -24.78 10.71
N GLY A 523 -24.22 -23.47 10.82
CA GLY A 523 -23.98 -22.55 9.70
C GLY A 523 -22.51 -22.61 9.27
N GLN A 524 -22.26 -22.54 7.97
CA GLN A 524 -20.89 -22.54 7.48
C GLN A 524 -20.19 -21.25 7.89
N GLU A 525 -18.89 -21.34 8.17
CA GLU A 525 -18.05 -20.17 8.38
C GLU A 525 -17.91 -19.34 7.11
N GLY A 526 -17.65 -18.03 7.26
CA GLY A 526 -17.17 -17.22 6.15
C GLY A 526 -15.82 -17.74 5.67
N ARG A 527 -15.57 -17.64 4.35
CA ARG A 527 -14.32 -18.09 3.74
C ARG A 527 -13.14 -17.47 4.49
N PRO A 528 -12.19 -18.27 5.02
CA PRO A 528 -11.06 -17.76 5.78
C PRO A 528 -10.30 -16.67 5.03
N ASN A 529 -9.70 -15.73 5.74
CA ASN A 529 -8.85 -14.68 5.18
C ASN A 529 -9.57 -13.69 4.24
N THR A 530 -10.89 -13.53 4.35
CA THR A 530 -11.63 -12.65 3.41
C THR A 530 -12.52 -11.59 4.05
N GLY A 531 -12.62 -11.54 5.38
CA GLY A 531 -13.58 -10.66 6.06
C GLY A 531 -15.04 -10.97 5.69
N SER A 532 -15.37 -12.23 5.40
CA SER A 532 -16.71 -12.66 4.98
C SER A 532 -17.56 -13.20 6.13
N GLY A 533 -18.86 -12.94 6.11
CA GLY A 533 -19.81 -13.27 7.17
C GLY A 533 -20.14 -14.76 7.29
N GLY A 534 -20.42 -15.21 8.51
CA GLY A 534 -20.82 -16.58 8.80
C GLY A 534 -22.30 -16.84 8.49
N GLY A 535 -22.62 -18.05 8.04
CA GLY A 535 -23.99 -18.48 7.80
C GLY A 535 -24.77 -18.72 9.09
N ALA A 536 -26.09 -18.57 9.06
CA ALA A 536 -26.95 -18.89 10.20
C ALA A 536 -27.03 -20.40 10.44
N GLY A 537 -27.36 -20.83 11.66
CA GLY A 537 -27.57 -22.25 11.94
C GLY A 537 -28.61 -22.58 13.00
N SER A 538 -29.25 -23.74 12.90
CA SER A 538 -30.25 -24.20 13.89
C SER A 538 -29.64 -24.83 15.14
N VAL A 539 -28.38 -25.28 15.06
CA VAL A 539 -27.58 -25.84 16.16
C VAL A 539 -26.50 -24.85 16.60
N ARG A 540 -25.89 -24.14 15.65
CA ARG A 540 -24.94 -23.06 15.91
C ARG A 540 -24.78 -22.20 14.67
N GLY A 541 -24.68 -20.89 14.80
CA GLY A 541 -24.26 -20.02 13.71
C GLY A 541 -22.81 -20.29 13.29
N GLY A 542 -22.51 -20.08 12.02
CA GLY A 542 -21.14 -20.07 11.51
C GLY A 542 -20.39 -18.83 11.97
N ALA A 543 -19.08 -18.94 12.16
CA ALA A 543 -18.24 -17.79 12.50
C ALA A 543 -18.02 -16.88 11.28
N GLY A 544 -17.90 -15.58 11.52
CA GLY A 544 -17.37 -14.66 10.51
C GLY A 544 -15.86 -14.86 10.34
N SER A 545 -15.33 -14.68 9.13
CA SER A 545 -13.88 -14.72 8.89
C SER A 545 -13.22 -13.45 9.44
N ALA A 546 -11.97 -13.59 9.88
CA ALA A 546 -11.10 -12.44 10.12
C ALA A 546 -10.82 -11.65 8.83
N GLY A 547 -10.46 -10.39 9.04
CA GLY A 547 -10.10 -9.42 8.02
C GLY A 547 -8.67 -9.56 7.51
N LYS A 548 -8.17 -8.52 6.84
CA LYS A 548 -6.79 -8.35 6.36
C LYS A 548 -6.43 -6.87 6.31
N VAL A 549 -5.15 -6.58 6.37
CA VAL A 549 -4.61 -5.27 5.98
C VAL A 549 -3.64 -5.46 4.83
N ILE A 550 -3.83 -4.72 3.74
CA ILE A 550 -3.01 -4.80 2.53
C ILE A 550 -2.38 -3.44 2.33
N ILE A 551 -1.06 -3.39 2.21
CA ILE A 551 -0.28 -2.17 2.00
C ILE A 551 0.53 -2.34 0.71
N ARG A 552 0.44 -1.39 -0.21
CA ARG A 552 1.22 -1.34 -1.44
C ARG A 552 2.10 -0.11 -1.42
N LEU A 553 3.41 -0.32 -1.41
CA LEU A 553 4.41 0.72 -1.61
C LEU A 553 4.80 0.74 -3.09
N SER A 554 4.65 1.89 -3.74
CA SER A 554 5.09 2.10 -5.11
C SER A 554 6.43 2.84 -5.09
N TYR A 555 7.46 2.28 -5.71
CA TYR A 555 8.79 2.87 -5.75
C TYR A 555 9.09 3.39 -7.15
N ARG A 556 9.82 4.52 -7.22
CA ARG A 556 10.58 4.88 -8.41
C ARG A 556 12.06 4.66 -8.17
N ILE A 557 12.75 4.29 -9.23
CA ILE A 557 14.21 4.36 -9.27
C ILE A 557 14.61 5.73 -9.84
N LEU A 558 15.43 6.44 -9.08
CA LEU A 558 15.98 7.75 -9.42
C LEU A 558 17.04 7.60 -10.53
N PRO A 559 17.09 8.53 -11.49
CA PRO A 559 18.15 8.56 -12.49
C PRO A 559 19.53 8.75 -11.86
N LEU A 560 20.55 8.09 -12.39
CA LEU A 560 21.95 8.26 -11.98
C LEU A 560 22.41 9.71 -12.21
N LYS A 561 23.03 10.33 -11.19
CA LYS A 561 23.47 11.73 -11.24
C LYS A 561 24.99 11.84 -11.45
N PHE A 562 25.37 12.50 -12.53
CA PHE A 562 26.74 12.94 -12.78
C PHE A 562 26.98 14.30 -12.14
N ARG A 563 28.16 14.50 -11.53
CA ARG A 563 28.57 15.78 -10.94
C ARG A 563 29.21 16.68 -11.99
N SER A 564 30.17 16.16 -12.72
CA SER A 564 30.89 16.91 -13.76
C SER A 564 31.37 16.00 -14.88
N ILE A 565 31.62 16.62 -16.02
CA ILE A 565 32.37 16.06 -17.14
C ILE A 565 33.11 17.20 -17.83
N GLU A 566 34.39 17.00 -18.07
CA GLU A 566 35.27 17.95 -18.72
C GLU A 566 36.05 17.23 -19.82
N ALA A 567 36.19 17.90 -20.97
CA ALA A 567 36.96 17.41 -22.11
C ALA A 567 38.04 18.44 -22.45
N ASN A 568 39.30 18.04 -22.36
CA ASN A 568 40.46 18.91 -22.53
C ASN A 568 41.33 18.39 -23.67
N TYR A 569 41.57 19.22 -24.68
CA TYR A 569 42.42 18.87 -25.80
C TYR A 569 43.90 19.03 -25.43
N GLU A 570 44.70 18.00 -25.69
CA GLU A 570 46.12 17.97 -25.42
C GLU A 570 46.93 18.00 -26.72
N GLU A 571 47.42 19.20 -27.07
CA GLU A 571 48.09 19.45 -28.36
C GLU A 571 49.29 18.53 -28.62
N ASN A 572 50.09 18.25 -27.59
CA ASN A 572 51.33 17.47 -27.71
C ASN A 572 51.10 16.01 -28.13
N SER A 573 49.94 15.44 -27.77
CA SER A 573 49.59 14.05 -28.03
C SER A 573 48.48 13.90 -29.06
N HIS A 574 47.95 15.03 -29.57
CA HIS A 574 46.80 15.08 -30.45
C HIS A 574 45.64 14.21 -29.95
N SER A 575 45.30 14.35 -28.67
CA SER A 575 44.27 13.55 -28.01
C SER A 575 43.40 14.42 -27.11
N VAL A 576 42.20 13.95 -26.77
CA VAL A 576 41.32 14.60 -25.80
C VAL A 576 41.31 13.79 -24.52
N LYS A 577 41.62 14.43 -23.40
CA LYS A 577 41.44 13.87 -22.06
C LYS A 577 40.01 14.16 -21.58
N ILE A 578 39.28 13.11 -21.21
CA ILE A 578 37.91 13.21 -20.68
C ILE A 578 37.93 12.82 -19.21
N ASP A 579 37.64 13.77 -18.33
CA ASP A 579 37.53 13.58 -16.89
C ASP A 579 36.05 13.71 -16.48
N TRP A 580 35.53 12.81 -15.64
CA TRP A 580 34.18 12.95 -15.09
C TRP A 580 34.09 12.42 -13.67
N SER A 581 33.10 12.92 -12.93
CA SER A 581 32.75 12.37 -11.64
C SER A 581 31.25 12.16 -11.45
N MET A 582 30.90 11.17 -10.63
CA MET A 582 29.52 10.84 -10.30
C MET A 582 29.39 10.32 -8.87
N PHE A 583 28.18 10.41 -8.33
CA PHE A 583 27.81 9.75 -7.09
C PHE A 583 27.01 8.49 -7.44
N SER A 584 27.40 7.34 -6.91
CA SER A 584 26.67 6.08 -7.09
C SER A 584 26.86 5.18 -5.88
N GLU A 585 25.77 4.66 -5.34
CA GLU A 585 25.78 3.55 -4.38
C GLU A 585 25.37 2.23 -5.05
N VAL A 586 25.01 2.28 -6.34
CA VAL A 586 24.62 1.13 -7.15
C VAL A 586 25.83 0.24 -7.40
N LYS A 587 25.74 -1.02 -6.95
CA LYS A 587 26.69 -2.08 -7.31
C LYS A 587 26.43 -2.54 -8.74
N ASP A 588 27.48 -2.89 -9.47
CA ASP A 588 27.43 -3.38 -10.86
C ASP A 588 27.03 -2.33 -11.91
N LEU A 589 27.62 -1.15 -11.83
CA LEU A 589 27.45 -0.11 -12.84
C LEU A 589 28.39 -0.33 -14.05
N MET A 590 27.85 -0.26 -15.26
CA MET A 590 28.57 -0.20 -16.53
C MET A 590 28.61 1.24 -17.04
N LEU A 591 29.80 1.78 -17.29
CA LEU A 591 29.96 3.10 -17.90
C LEU A 591 30.41 2.96 -19.35
N THR A 592 29.76 3.71 -20.24
CA THR A 592 30.15 3.81 -21.66
C THR A 592 30.42 5.27 -22.01
N VAL A 593 31.66 5.60 -22.36
CA VAL A 593 32.01 6.91 -22.89
C VAL A 593 31.66 6.95 -24.38
N GLN A 594 30.93 8.00 -24.78
CA GLN A 594 30.45 8.17 -26.13
C GLN A 594 30.96 9.47 -26.74
N ARG A 595 31.28 9.42 -28.03
CA ARG A 595 31.79 10.53 -28.84
C ARG A 595 30.84 10.87 -29.98
N SER A 596 30.79 12.14 -30.36
CA SER A 596 30.06 12.64 -31.53
C SER A 596 30.88 13.71 -32.26
N PHE A 597 30.93 13.61 -33.60
CA PHE A 597 31.51 14.63 -34.48
C PHE A 597 30.46 15.52 -35.18
N ASP A 598 29.17 15.22 -35.01
CA ASP A 598 28.07 15.75 -35.83
C ASP A 598 27.03 16.54 -35.03
N GLN A 599 27.48 17.28 -34.02
CA GLN A 599 26.64 18.08 -33.13
C GLN A 599 25.57 17.23 -32.42
N THR A 600 25.99 16.08 -31.86
CA THR A 600 25.19 15.20 -30.98
C THR A 600 24.09 14.37 -31.66
N LYS A 601 24.07 14.31 -33.01
CA LYS A 601 23.07 13.53 -33.76
C LYS A 601 23.37 12.03 -33.74
N THR A 602 24.65 11.66 -33.84
CA THR A 602 25.11 10.28 -33.72
C THR A 602 26.17 10.16 -32.65
N TRP A 603 26.16 9.03 -31.94
CA TRP A 603 27.05 8.75 -30.81
C TRP A 603 27.72 7.40 -31.01
N GLU A 604 29.04 7.41 -31.00
CA GLU A 604 29.88 6.22 -31.06
C GLU A 604 30.39 5.87 -29.66
N ALA A 605 30.37 4.59 -29.27
CA ALA A 605 30.96 4.15 -28.01
C ALA A 605 32.48 3.98 -28.17
N ILE A 606 33.26 4.80 -27.46
CA ILE A 606 34.73 4.81 -27.56
C ILE A 606 35.42 4.08 -26.41
N HIS A 607 34.74 3.94 -25.27
CA HIS A 607 35.28 3.22 -24.12
C HIS A 607 34.16 2.62 -23.25
N LYS A 608 34.42 1.47 -22.65
CA LYS A 608 33.52 0.81 -21.69
C LYS A 608 34.28 0.43 -20.43
N ILE A 609 33.67 0.70 -19.28
CA ILE A 609 34.20 0.36 -17.96
C ILE A 609 33.16 -0.56 -17.30
N ASP A 610 33.56 -1.80 -17.05
CA ASP A 610 32.73 -2.81 -16.42
C ASP A 610 32.85 -2.75 -14.90
N SER A 611 31.71 -2.87 -14.22
CA SER A 611 31.60 -3.20 -12.79
C SER A 611 32.41 -2.30 -11.85
N ILE A 612 31.85 -1.15 -11.50
CA ILE A 612 32.37 -0.35 -10.38
C ILE A 612 31.74 -0.86 -9.08
N GLY A 613 32.58 -1.29 -8.13
CA GLY A 613 32.16 -1.66 -6.79
C GLY A 613 32.96 -0.86 -5.76
N ASN A 614 32.31 0.06 -5.05
CA ASN A 614 32.63 0.40 -3.66
C ASN A 614 31.59 1.35 -3.05
N GLU A 615 31.56 1.32 -1.71
CA GLU A 615 30.66 2.08 -0.84
C GLU A 615 30.83 3.61 -1.01
N SER A 616 29.71 4.29 -1.22
CA SER A 616 29.39 5.71 -0.95
C SER A 616 30.46 6.82 -1.12
N GLU A 617 31.40 6.69 -2.07
CA GLU A 617 32.34 7.78 -2.41
C GLU A 617 32.09 8.37 -3.80
N GLU A 618 32.53 9.63 -4.00
CA GLU A 618 32.57 10.26 -5.32
C GLU A 618 33.50 9.45 -6.24
N LEU A 619 32.93 8.90 -7.30
CA LEU A 619 33.68 8.14 -8.28
C LEU A 619 34.23 9.09 -9.34
N VAL A 620 35.55 9.14 -9.47
CA VAL A 620 36.26 9.98 -10.45
C VAL A 620 36.95 9.10 -11.48
N PHE A 621 36.76 9.43 -12.75
CA PHE A 621 37.31 8.68 -13.88
C PHE A 621 37.99 9.61 -14.87
N SER A 622 38.95 9.05 -15.60
CA SER A 622 39.68 9.73 -16.67
C SER A 622 39.95 8.76 -17.80
N ILE A 623 39.66 9.14 -19.03
CA ILE A 623 40.09 8.43 -20.24
C ILE A 623 40.74 9.38 -21.25
N ARG A 624 41.36 8.82 -22.28
CA ARG A 624 41.95 9.57 -23.38
C ARG A 624 41.42 9.04 -24.71
N ASP A 625 40.96 9.95 -25.56
CA ASP A 625 40.57 9.67 -26.95
C ASP A 625 41.68 10.13 -27.90
N GLU A 626 42.34 9.17 -28.54
CA GLU A 626 43.45 9.40 -29.48
C GLU A 626 43.02 9.37 -30.96
N ASP A 627 41.80 8.89 -31.25
CA ASP A 627 41.31 8.75 -32.64
C ASP A 627 40.49 9.97 -33.07
N LEU A 628 41.17 11.09 -33.30
CA LEU A 628 40.55 12.35 -33.73
C LEU A 628 40.56 12.53 -35.26
N THR A 629 40.78 11.46 -36.02
CA THR A 629 41.03 11.49 -37.47
C THR A 629 39.91 12.13 -38.31
N LEU A 630 38.66 12.06 -37.81
CA LEU A 630 37.48 12.63 -38.46
C LEU A 630 37.02 13.96 -37.84
N ALA A 631 37.73 14.44 -36.81
CA ALA A 631 37.37 15.66 -36.12
C ALA A 631 37.63 16.88 -37.01
N ARG A 632 36.65 17.78 -37.13
CA ARG A 632 36.77 19.01 -37.93
C ARG A 632 37.21 20.19 -37.08
N ASP A 633 36.35 20.63 -36.17
CA ASP A 633 36.60 21.78 -35.31
C ASP A 633 36.25 21.49 -33.85
N VAL A 634 35.11 20.85 -33.59
CA VAL A 634 34.63 20.54 -32.23
C VAL A 634 34.25 19.07 -32.12
N VAL A 635 34.63 18.44 -31.02
CA VAL A 635 34.23 17.08 -30.66
C VAL A 635 33.37 17.12 -29.40
N PHE A 636 32.33 16.29 -29.35
CA PHE A 636 31.40 16.20 -28.22
C PHE A 636 31.53 14.85 -27.53
N TYR A 637 31.50 14.87 -26.20
CA TYR A 637 31.60 13.69 -25.34
C TYR A 637 30.46 13.64 -24.33
N ARG A 638 29.99 12.43 -24.02
CA ARG A 638 29.12 12.15 -22.87
C ARG A 638 29.42 10.77 -22.30
N VAL A 639 29.03 10.54 -21.07
CA VAL A 639 29.10 9.22 -20.42
C VAL A 639 27.69 8.70 -20.23
N LYS A 640 27.45 7.46 -20.63
CA LYS A 640 26.24 6.71 -20.30
C LYS A 640 26.57 5.76 -19.16
N ALA A 641 25.82 5.82 -18.06
CA ALA A 641 25.87 4.85 -16.99
C ALA A 641 24.67 3.91 -17.10
N GLU A 642 24.88 2.62 -16.91
CA GLU A 642 23.85 1.58 -16.94
C GLU A 642 24.03 0.67 -15.73
N GLY A 643 23.02 0.54 -14.89
CA GLY A 643 23.00 -0.34 -13.71
C GLY A 643 22.13 -1.57 -13.92
N SER A 644 22.07 -2.43 -12.90
CA SER A 644 21.11 -3.52 -12.84
C SER A 644 19.67 -2.99 -12.83
N LYS A 645 18.68 -3.84 -13.17
CA LYS A 645 17.23 -3.48 -13.19
C LYS A 645 16.84 -2.33 -14.13
N GLY A 646 17.63 -2.03 -15.17
CA GLY A 646 17.26 -1.09 -16.23
C GLY A 646 17.53 0.38 -15.91
N ILE A 647 18.29 0.65 -14.85
CA ILE A 647 18.74 1.99 -14.47
C ILE A 647 19.73 2.49 -15.51
N TYR A 648 19.52 3.70 -16.04
CA TYR A 648 20.55 4.36 -16.83
C TYR A 648 20.50 5.88 -16.66
N GLY A 649 21.63 6.52 -16.92
CA GLY A 649 21.76 7.97 -16.89
C GLY A 649 22.80 8.44 -17.90
N TYR A 650 22.72 9.72 -18.26
CA TYR A 650 23.73 10.37 -19.10
C TYR A 650 24.34 11.55 -18.34
N SER A 651 25.64 11.75 -18.52
CA SER A 651 26.28 13.00 -18.12
C SER A 651 25.76 14.17 -18.95
N ASN A 652 26.11 15.39 -18.53
CA ASN A 652 26.09 16.53 -19.44
C ASN A 652 27.00 16.27 -20.65
N ILE A 653 26.84 17.08 -21.70
CA ILE A 653 27.68 16.98 -22.90
C ILE A 653 28.87 17.91 -22.71
N ALA A 654 30.08 17.35 -22.75
CA ALA A 654 31.31 18.14 -22.83
C ALA A 654 31.67 18.36 -24.30
N SER A 655 32.06 19.57 -24.66
CA SER A 655 32.53 19.91 -26.00
C SER A 655 33.94 20.46 -25.94
N VAL A 656 34.80 20.09 -26.88
CA VAL A 656 36.18 20.57 -26.95
C VAL A 656 36.53 20.95 -28.38
N GLU A 657 37.19 22.10 -28.54
CA GLU A 657 37.73 22.55 -29.82
C GLU A 657 39.08 21.87 -30.07
N VAL A 658 39.25 21.30 -31.26
CA VAL A 658 40.46 20.59 -31.70
C VAL A 658 41.06 21.35 -32.86
N ASN A 659 42.32 21.77 -32.70
CA ASN A 659 43.05 22.51 -33.73
C ASN A 659 43.39 21.59 -34.92
N SER A 660 42.51 21.55 -35.92
CA SER A 660 42.82 20.92 -37.20
C SER A 660 43.83 21.76 -37.98
N PRO A 661 44.94 21.18 -38.50
CA PRO A 661 45.87 21.92 -39.33
C PRO A 661 45.20 22.35 -40.65
N LYS A 662 45.04 23.67 -40.85
CA LYS A 662 44.52 24.25 -42.10
C LYS A 662 45.48 23.99 -43.27
N LYS A 663 45.24 22.96 -44.09
CA LYS A 663 45.89 22.81 -45.41
C LYS A 663 45.25 23.76 -46.42
N GLY A 664 46.06 24.53 -47.16
CA GLY A 664 45.60 25.36 -48.27
C GLY A 664 45.00 24.55 -49.43
N SER A 665 44.19 25.17 -50.30
CA SER A 665 43.52 24.51 -51.42
C SER A 665 44.51 23.79 -52.35
N LEU A 666 44.27 22.50 -52.58
CA LEU A 666 45.13 21.60 -53.39
C LEU A 666 45.12 21.95 -54.90
N TRP A 667 44.13 22.74 -55.33
CA TRP A 667 43.94 23.16 -56.72
C TRP A 667 43.76 24.69 -56.81
N LYS A 668 44.19 25.27 -57.94
CA LYS A 668 43.97 26.67 -58.31
C LYS A 668 43.31 26.74 -59.68
N VAL A 669 42.29 27.60 -59.81
CA VAL A 669 41.59 27.88 -61.07
C VAL A 669 41.74 29.37 -61.39
N PHE A 670 42.22 29.71 -62.58
CA PHE A 670 42.35 31.09 -63.04
C PHE A 670 42.10 31.23 -64.55
N PRO A 671 41.64 32.40 -65.04
CA PRO A 671 41.21 33.54 -64.25
C PRO A 671 39.90 33.22 -63.49
N ASN A 672 39.80 33.76 -62.28
CA ASN A 672 38.59 33.70 -61.47
C ASN A 672 38.38 35.09 -60.84
N PRO A 673 37.47 35.93 -61.37
CA PRO A 673 36.40 35.61 -62.33
C PRO A 673 36.90 35.24 -63.74
N MET A 674 36.24 34.29 -64.40
CA MET A 674 36.61 33.82 -65.74
C MET A 674 36.07 34.70 -66.88
N GLY A 675 34.91 35.34 -66.68
CA GLY A 675 34.27 36.16 -67.72
C GLY A 675 33.98 35.34 -69.00
N SER A 676 34.43 35.85 -70.15
CA SER A 676 34.31 35.17 -71.45
C SER A 676 35.56 34.38 -71.85
N SER A 677 36.57 34.28 -70.98
CA SER A 677 37.83 33.59 -71.26
C SER A 677 37.77 32.12 -70.86
N GLU A 678 38.62 31.29 -71.46
CA GLU A 678 38.85 29.92 -70.99
C GLU A 678 39.67 29.94 -69.68
N ILE A 679 39.38 29.01 -68.76
CA ILE A 679 40.10 28.83 -67.50
C ILE A 679 41.27 27.85 -67.65
N GLN A 680 42.22 27.94 -66.72
CA GLN A 680 43.26 26.95 -66.47
C GLN A 680 43.16 26.43 -65.04
N VAL A 681 43.36 25.12 -64.88
CA VAL A 681 43.34 24.44 -63.58
C VAL A 681 44.72 23.87 -63.29
N ILE A 682 45.36 24.34 -62.22
CA ILE A 682 46.72 23.94 -61.83
C ILE A 682 46.70 23.29 -60.46
N PRO A 683 47.30 22.10 -60.29
CA PRO A 683 47.50 21.50 -58.98
C PRO A 683 48.59 22.27 -58.21
N VAL A 684 48.35 22.56 -56.93
CA VAL A 684 49.32 23.23 -56.05
C VAL A 684 50.29 22.19 -55.47
N ASP A 685 51.60 22.52 -55.49
CA ASP A 685 52.70 21.70 -54.94
C ASP A 685 52.70 20.23 -55.42
N TYR A 686 52.43 20.01 -56.72
CA TYR A 686 52.39 18.67 -57.32
C TYR A 686 53.52 18.46 -58.35
N PRO A 687 54.57 17.68 -58.03
CA PRO A 687 55.68 17.42 -58.94
C PRO A 687 55.44 16.15 -59.80
N ARG A 688 54.84 16.35 -60.99
CA ARG A 688 54.64 15.41 -62.13
C ARG A 688 53.57 14.30 -62.01
N GLU A 689 52.88 14.11 -63.14
CA GLU A 689 51.81 13.16 -63.57
C GLU A 689 50.93 12.53 -62.48
N LEU A 690 49.62 12.82 -62.55
CA LEU A 690 48.63 12.26 -61.62
C LEU A 690 48.54 10.73 -61.80
N GLU A 691 48.84 9.98 -60.73
CA GLU A 691 48.74 8.52 -60.75
C GLU A 691 47.27 8.04 -60.75
N ASP A 692 46.32 8.89 -60.31
CA ASP A 692 44.89 8.57 -60.18
C ASP A 692 43.97 9.56 -60.93
N LYS A 693 42.79 9.08 -61.33
CA LYS A 693 41.75 9.93 -61.95
C LYS A 693 41.22 10.95 -60.96
N ILE A 694 41.10 12.20 -61.40
CA ILE A 694 40.47 13.29 -60.65
C ILE A 694 38.97 13.20 -60.85
N GLU A 695 38.21 13.08 -59.77
CA GLU A 695 36.76 13.25 -59.81
C GLU A 695 36.40 14.72 -59.58
N VAL A 696 35.51 15.25 -60.41
CA VAL A 696 35.10 16.65 -60.39
C VAL A 696 33.59 16.72 -60.32
N SER A 697 33.08 17.55 -59.42
CA SER A 697 31.67 17.91 -59.34
C SER A 697 31.50 19.43 -59.42
N ILE A 698 30.63 19.88 -60.31
CA ILE A 698 30.27 21.28 -60.52
C ILE A 698 28.85 21.46 -60.01
N SER A 699 28.65 22.38 -59.07
CA SER A 699 27.32 22.76 -58.59
C SER A 699 27.00 24.20 -58.97
N ASP A 700 25.85 24.44 -59.60
CA ASP A 700 25.33 25.80 -59.82
C ASP A 700 24.60 26.34 -58.57
N PHE A 701 24.24 27.62 -58.59
CA PHE A 701 23.52 28.25 -57.46
C PHE A 701 22.10 27.69 -57.24
N SER A 702 21.55 26.95 -58.20
CA SER A 702 20.25 26.27 -58.07
C SER A 702 20.38 24.87 -57.47
N GLY A 703 21.60 24.41 -57.18
CA GLY A 703 21.90 23.09 -56.62
C GLY A 703 21.94 21.97 -57.66
N ARG A 704 21.92 22.29 -58.96
CA ARG A 704 22.12 21.29 -60.02
C ARG A 704 23.59 20.92 -60.08
N THR A 705 23.87 19.63 -60.07
CA THR A 705 25.23 19.08 -60.07
C THR A 705 25.55 18.39 -61.39
N PHE A 706 26.78 18.59 -61.87
CA PHE A 706 27.35 17.89 -63.02
C PHE A 706 28.72 17.33 -62.62
N SER A 707 28.94 16.03 -62.84
CA SER A 707 30.20 15.39 -62.47
C SER A 707 30.86 14.67 -63.65
N PHE A 708 32.18 14.63 -63.62
CA PHE A 708 32.99 13.88 -64.56
C PHE A 708 34.35 13.53 -63.94
N THR A 709 35.08 12.61 -64.58
CA THR A 709 36.46 12.29 -64.20
C THR A 709 37.43 12.74 -65.28
N ALA A 710 38.63 13.17 -64.89
CA ALA A 710 39.74 13.50 -65.78
C ALA A 710 41.01 12.78 -65.33
N SER A 711 41.85 12.38 -66.27
CA SER A 711 43.06 11.61 -65.98
C SER A 711 44.29 12.49 -65.77
N ASP A 712 44.26 13.72 -66.29
CA ASP A 712 45.33 14.70 -66.16
C ASP A 712 44.79 16.14 -66.09
N PRO A 713 45.59 17.15 -65.71
CA PRO A 713 45.13 18.52 -65.55
C PRO A 713 44.72 19.20 -66.86
N GLU A 714 45.24 18.73 -68.01
CA GLU A 714 44.93 19.26 -69.33
C GLU A 714 43.55 18.78 -69.79
N GLU A 715 43.25 17.49 -69.65
CA GLU A 715 41.91 16.91 -69.85
C GLU A 715 40.89 17.55 -68.91
N LEU A 716 41.25 17.75 -67.64
CA LEU A 716 40.43 18.43 -66.64
C LEU A 716 40.05 19.84 -67.09
N THR A 717 41.06 20.62 -67.50
CA THR A 717 40.89 21.99 -67.94
C THR A 717 40.02 22.06 -69.20
N GLN A 718 40.23 21.16 -70.17
CA GLN A 718 39.44 21.11 -71.39
C GLN A 718 37.96 20.83 -71.09
N ARG A 719 37.66 19.79 -70.30
CA ARG A 719 36.28 19.42 -69.97
C ARG A 719 35.54 20.50 -69.19
N LEU A 720 36.22 21.19 -68.28
CA LEU A 720 35.62 22.34 -67.59
C LEU A 720 35.31 23.48 -68.55
N ASN A 721 36.21 23.80 -69.48
CA ASN A 721 35.95 24.84 -70.48
C ASN A 721 34.80 24.47 -71.43
N GLU A 722 34.67 23.20 -71.81
CA GLU A 722 33.52 22.70 -72.59
C GLU A 722 32.20 22.87 -71.83
N TYR A 723 32.15 22.49 -70.56
CA TYR A 723 30.99 22.72 -69.71
C TYR A 723 30.65 24.22 -69.62
N PHE A 724 31.66 25.06 -69.34
CA PHE A 724 31.44 26.48 -69.17
C PHE A 724 31.20 27.22 -70.50
N LYS A 725 31.41 26.64 -71.68
CA LYS A 725 30.96 27.25 -72.95
C LYS A 725 29.44 27.36 -73.03
N LEU A 726 28.72 26.40 -72.43
CA LEU A 726 27.26 26.32 -72.45
C LEU A 726 26.61 26.82 -71.16
N ALA A 727 27.38 26.94 -70.07
CA ALA A 727 26.88 27.42 -68.79
C ALA A 727 26.55 28.92 -68.80
N GLU A 728 25.47 29.30 -68.11
CA GLU A 728 25.08 30.70 -67.92
C GLU A 728 26.06 31.46 -67.01
N LYS A 729 25.95 32.79 -66.96
CA LYS A 729 26.75 33.61 -66.02
C LYS A 729 26.29 33.37 -64.59
N GLY A 730 27.22 33.20 -63.66
CA GLY A 730 26.87 32.85 -62.29
C GLY A 730 28.04 32.38 -61.43
N ILE A 731 27.71 31.96 -60.21
CA ILE A 731 28.67 31.38 -59.26
C ILE A 731 28.53 29.86 -59.29
N TYR A 732 29.67 29.20 -59.44
CA TYR A 732 29.77 27.75 -59.47
C TYR A 732 30.69 27.26 -58.35
N ILE A 733 30.31 26.15 -57.73
CA ILE A 733 31.14 25.45 -56.75
C ILE A 733 31.77 24.25 -57.44
N LEU A 734 33.09 24.26 -57.57
CA LEU A 734 33.88 23.17 -58.12
C LEU A 734 34.46 22.37 -56.95
N GLN A 735 34.16 21.08 -56.90
CA GLN A 735 34.75 20.14 -55.97
C GLN A 735 35.65 19.18 -56.76
N PHE A 736 36.92 19.12 -56.39
CA PHE A 736 37.93 18.21 -56.92
C PHE A 736 38.24 17.16 -55.88
N ILE A 737 38.30 15.89 -56.27
CA ILE A 737 38.70 14.79 -55.41
C ILE A 737 39.81 14.03 -56.13
N ASP A 738 40.99 14.01 -55.51
CA ASP A 738 42.12 13.19 -55.93
C ASP A 738 42.70 12.45 -54.71
N SER A 739 43.78 11.69 -54.89
CA SER A 739 44.43 10.90 -53.83
C SER A 739 44.95 11.74 -52.65
N ARG A 740 45.10 13.06 -52.80
CA ARG A 740 45.50 13.99 -51.73
C ARG A 740 44.31 14.48 -50.90
N GLY A 741 43.08 14.21 -51.33
CA GLY A 741 41.83 14.56 -50.65
C GLY A 741 40.98 15.59 -51.39
N PRO A 742 39.80 15.93 -50.86
CA PRO A 742 38.88 16.85 -51.51
C PRO A 742 39.34 18.31 -51.43
N SER A 743 39.12 19.08 -52.50
CA SER A 743 39.35 20.52 -52.59
C SER A 743 38.14 21.21 -53.20
N VAL A 744 37.77 22.38 -52.68
CA VAL A 744 36.59 23.14 -53.15
C VAL A 744 36.99 24.55 -53.57
N ILE A 745 36.56 24.95 -54.77
CA ILE A 745 36.85 26.26 -55.36
C ILE A 745 35.54 26.90 -55.82
N LYS A 746 35.33 28.17 -55.45
CA LYS A 746 34.22 28.98 -55.97
C LYS A 746 34.67 29.69 -57.24
N LEU A 747 34.03 29.44 -58.37
CA LEU A 747 34.34 30.07 -59.67
C LEU A 747 33.24 31.05 -60.06
N PHE A 748 33.63 32.25 -60.47
CA PHE A 748 32.73 33.29 -60.96
C PHE A 748 32.82 33.36 -62.49
N LYS A 749 31.71 33.12 -63.20
CA LYS A 749 31.62 33.21 -64.67
C LYS A 749 30.95 34.49 -65.13
#